data_AF-A0AAQ0RUV9-F1
#
_entry.id   AF-A0AAQ0RUV9-F1
#
_cell.length_a   1.000
_cell.length_b   1.000
_cell.length_c   1.000
_cell.angle_alpha   90.00
_cell.angle_beta   90.00
_cell.angle_gamma   90.00
#
_symmetry.space_group_name_H-M   'P 1'
#
loop_
_entity.id
_entity.type
_entity.pdbx_description
1 polymer ?
#
loop_
_entity_poly.entity_id
_entity_poly.type
_entity_poly.pdbx_seq_one_letter_code
_entity_poly.pdbx_strand_id
1 'polypeptide(L)'
;MKTMKQIYVALTLALAVVASGCSTDDLSDTVRTLPDKPAEKMTIHATTGQQSGTRVAYEDGAAGMNGKLTWQKGDRLTVMRMNGSDYVAHADDYEYGGTDGATSGPFTGTAITGAGNSWTIYYPHTVAVNTYYATVTLPMTGQTQTADGNTDHLRNYLLLSSTGIKDLDAGFDLEMQNSIMKFEFSNVPAEVGELTRLVWAAETETDSHIRCTHYLMLNFAPGAVTFDTDKHTLTAYLAFMPEEMKVKTGGKFTVMLMGDKTYLAETTIDGGKTYAAGMRYTAVVDGTSMKWEEKAVMIFTVRPVGDQFNIPFPESGTTPAELTVDWGDGTTPTTVASGTALSSKDAFCHSYPLTYVNYNIIITSGQTDKTLQQIPPFGYSNRRDSREKLVSIDTPLLNTAETDFGSCFSYYALRSIPEDLFANNPQATNFSYCFCSCTSLRSIPEGLFAHNPQATNFSYCFSETRLQSIPEDLFANNPQATDFRDCFNKTLLQSVPEGLFANNPQATNFRDCFSGTSLQSVPEGLFANNLQATDFWGCFSGTLLQSVPEDLFAHNPQATNFYHCFSLCTSLQSVPEGLFAHNPQVTDFSYCFYKTPLQSVPEGLFAHNPQATNFKECFRDCTSLESVPEGLFAHNPQATSFSYCFNQTPLQSVPEGLFANNPQATDFSYCFNLTPLQSVPEGLFANNPQATSFSYCFNHTPLQSIPGGLFAHNPQATNFWCCFEGCTSLQSVPEGLFTNNTQVTNFKECFKDCTSLESVPTGLFANSPQVKDFSGCFSGCTALQSLPSGLFASTVATDFNCFYRCTSLRSIPADLLAKLPAVTNLSSCFSGCTALRSVPAGLFDKNTRITSFRRCFADCTALNSIPNKLFDNNTSVTDFTGCFEGSSMAVIPKGVFDNNKWVESFENCFKDCLPLRAVPTGLFDKNTRATNFRRCFSGCLNLGMNEAIFSATKDYKQRFPNTYKKMDFRECFKGAGSATAALAGSAPELWNYDFGRAGYSSTDCFANVSSYLNNYSIIPSAWGGVKE
;
A
#
# COMPACT_ATOMS: atom_id res chain seq x y z
N MET A 1 -23.94 28.60 -66.05
CA MET A 1 -24.97 28.01 -66.94
C MET A 1 -25.99 27.27 -66.06
N LYS A 2 -27.28 27.69 -66.12
CA LYS A 2 -28.52 27.06 -65.59
C LYS A 2 -28.58 26.82 -64.06
N THR A 3 -29.31 27.53 -63.17
CA THR A 3 -30.73 27.99 -63.07
C THR A 3 -31.85 26.95 -63.23
N MET A 4 -32.48 26.58 -62.10
CA MET A 4 -33.93 26.46 -61.80
C MET A 4 -34.07 25.99 -60.32
N LYS A 5 -34.54 26.76 -59.30
CA LYS A 5 -35.91 27.22 -58.94
C LYS A 5 -36.92 26.04 -58.90
N GLN A 6 -37.71 25.72 -57.86
CA GLN A 6 -38.37 26.47 -56.76
C GLN A 6 -39.05 25.43 -55.79
N ILE A 7 -38.97 25.56 -54.44
CA ILE A 7 -40.04 25.99 -53.46
C ILE A 7 -41.03 24.87 -53.02
N TYR A 8 -41.48 24.62 -51.76
CA TYR A 8 -41.39 25.20 -50.40
C TYR A 8 -41.91 24.19 -49.31
N VAL A 9 -41.46 24.39 -48.03
CA VAL A 9 -42.17 24.20 -46.70
C VAL A 9 -42.34 22.77 -46.16
N ALA A 10 -41.98 22.39 -44.91
CA ALA A 10 -41.90 23.07 -43.60
C ALA A 10 -40.76 22.50 -42.72
N LEU A 11 -39.99 23.33 -41.99
CA LEU A 11 -39.89 23.47 -40.51
C LEU A 11 -39.84 22.13 -39.73
N THR A 12 -38.86 21.78 -38.87
CA THR A 12 -38.10 22.56 -37.87
C THR A 12 -36.94 21.76 -37.24
N LEU A 13 -35.84 22.47 -36.87
CA LEU A 13 -34.72 22.23 -35.92
C LEU A 13 -33.82 20.98 -36.10
N ALA A 14 -32.51 21.02 -36.39
CA ALA A 14 -31.34 21.86 -36.04
C ALA A 14 -30.64 21.49 -34.71
N LEU A 15 -29.41 20.97 -34.89
CA LEU A 15 -28.19 20.97 -34.07
C LEU A 15 -28.28 21.13 -32.54
N ALA A 16 -27.62 20.21 -31.84
CA ALA A 16 -27.04 20.46 -30.52
C ALA A 16 -25.64 19.82 -30.43
N VAL A 17 -24.62 20.68 -30.32
CA VAL A 17 -23.30 20.52 -29.69
C VAL A 17 -23.14 21.90 -28.98
N VAL A 18 -22.73 22.10 -27.73
CA VAL A 18 -21.66 21.53 -26.88
C VAL A 18 -21.95 21.87 -25.40
N ALA A 19 -21.34 21.10 -24.49
CA ALA A 19 -20.71 21.52 -23.21
C ALA A 19 -21.52 21.82 -21.93
N SER A 20 -20.85 21.45 -20.82
CA SER A 20 -21.08 21.66 -19.38
C SER A 20 -22.17 20.77 -18.75
N GLY A 21 -21.95 19.99 -17.69
CA GLY A 21 -20.91 20.05 -16.66
C GLY A 21 -21.58 20.45 -15.34
N CYS A 22 -21.75 19.50 -14.42
CA CYS A 22 -21.55 19.69 -12.98
C CYS A 22 -21.86 18.40 -12.22
N SER A 23 -20.79 17.84 -11.67
CA SER A 23 -20.71 16.88 -10.59
C SER A 23 -21.37 17.39 -9.31
N THR A 24 -22.06 16.49 -8.59
CA THR A 24 -22.23 16.60 -7.14
C THR A 24 -22.01 15.22 -6.53
N ASP A 25 -20.83 15.02 -5.95
CA ASP A 25 -20.55 13.98 -4.96
C ASP A 25 -20.75 14.56 -3.56
N ASP A 26 -21.61 13.95 -2.75
CA ASP A 26 -21.20 13.49 -1.42
C ASP A 26 -22.08 12.28 -1.02
N LEU A 27 -21.42 11.14 -0.84
CA LEU A 27 -22.02 9.87 -0.41
C LEU A 27 -21.96 9.74 1.12
N SER A 28 -22.96 9.04 1.67
CA SER A 28 -22.70 8.06 2.74
C SER A 28 -23.37 6.74 2.35
N ASP A 29 -22.57 5.68 2.33
CA ASP A 29 -22.91 4.33 1.90
C ASP A 29 -24.14 3.71 2.57
N THR A 30 -24.98 3.09 1.74
CA THR A 30 -25.34 1.68 1.91
C THR A 30 -25.86 1.14 0.58
N VAL A 31 -25.14 0.17 0.02
CA VAL A 31 -25.57 -0.67 -1.10
C VAL A 31 -26.95 -1.26 -0.76
N ARG A 32 -28.01 -0.75 -1.40
CA ARG A 32 -29.29 -1.44 -1.52
C ARG A 32 -29.47 -1.82 -2.98
N THR A 33 -29.47 -3.13 -3.20
CA THR A 33 -30.03 -3.77 -4.39
C THR A 33 -31.41 -3.16 -4.70
N LEU A 34 -31.60 -2.79 -5.97
CA LEU A 34 -32.86 -2.34 -6.55
C LEU A 34 -34.02 -3.28 -6.18
N PRO A 35 -35.19 -2.72 -5.85
CA PRO A 35 -36.44 -3.30 -6.31
C PRO A 35 -37.20 -2.32 -7.19
N ASP A 36 -37.59 -2.81 -8.35
CA ASP A 36 -38.51 -2.19 -9.30
C ASP A 36 -39.79 -1.66 -8.63
N LYS A 37 -39.87 -0.34 -8.48
CA LYS A 37 -41.12 0.43 -8.52
C LYS A 37 -40.79 1.88 -8.86
N PRO A 38 -41.46 2.51 -9.83
CA PRO A 38 -41.29 3.94 -10.04
C PRO A 38 -41.67 4.66 -8.76
N ALA A 39 -40.77 5.50 -8.24
CA ALA A 39 -41.08 6.36 -7.11
C ALA A 39 -42.32 7.19 -7.48
N GLU A 40 -43.40 7.06 -6.72
CA GLU A 40 -44.57 7.91 -6.89
C GLU A 40 -44.10 9.37 -6.81
N LYS A 41 -44.38 10.16 -7.84
CA LYS A 41 -44.04 11.58 -7.84
C LYS A 41 -45.14 12.36 -7.12
N MET A 42 -44.75 13.32 -6.31
CA MET A 42 -45.66 14.24 -5.62
C MET A 42 -45.59 15.62 -6.27
N THR A 43 -46.75 16.23 -6.53
CA THR A 43 -46.82 17.61 -7.03
C THR A 43 -47.32 18.52 -5.92
N ILE A 44 -46.57 19.58 -5.64
CA ILE A 44 -46.93 20.62 -4.66
C ILE A 44 -47.03 21.97 -5.36
N HIS A 45 -47.84 22.88 -4.84
CA HIS A 45 -48.00 24.21 -5.42
C HIS A 45 -47.33 25.25 -4.52
N ALA A 46 -46.24 25.85 -4.99
CA ALA A 46 -45.55 26.90 -4.25
C ALA A 46 -45.86 28.28 -4.85
N THR A 47 -46.16 29.24 -3.99
CA THR A 47 -46.35 30.64 -4.34
C THR A 47 -45.23 31.47 -3.73
N THR A 48 -44.73 32.45 -4.48
CA THR A 48 -43.87 33.49 -3.93
C THR A 48 -44.80 34.48 -3.20
N GLY A 49 -44.80 34.50 -1.86
CA GLY A 49 -45.87 35.13 -1.05
C GLY A 49 -46.16 36.62 -1.27
N GLN A 50 -47.29 37.11 -0.72
CA GLN A 50 -47.90 38.44 -1.00
C GLN A 50 -47.09 39.69 -0.60
N GLN A 51 -45.97 39.60 0.13
CA GLN A 51 -45.06 40.74 0.40
C GLN A 51 -44.07 41.02 -0.76
N SER A 52 -44.54 40.93 -2.01
CA SER A 52 -43.73 40.92 -3.23
C SER A 52 -43.19 42.30 -3.68
N GLY A 53 -42.77 43.15 -2.74
CA GLY A 53 -42.05 44.39 -3.06
C GLY A 53 -40.53 44.21 -3.21
N THR A 54 -39.98 43.08 -2.75
CA THR A 54 -38.54 42.96 -2.47
C THR A 54 -37.83 41.73 -3.03
N ARG A 55 -38.44 40.94 -3.93
CA ARG A 55 -37.82 39.68 -4.44
C ARG A 55 -37.76 39.71 -5.97
N VAL A 56 -36.60 39.58 -6.61
CA VAL A 56 -36.42 39.97 -8.03
C VAL A 56 -35.71 38.94 -8.88
N ALA A 57 -36.12 38.85 -10.15
CA ALA A 57 -35.23 39.09 -11.30
C ALA A 57 -34.97 40.61 -11.38
N TYR A 58 -33.74 41.08 -11.13
CA TYR A 58 -33.51 42.48 -10.77
C TYR A 58 -33.55 43.38 -12.01
N GLU A 59 -34.69 44.03 -12.24
CA GLU A 59 -34.79 45.11 -13.23
C GLU A 59 -34.78 46.47 -12.54
N ASP A 60 -33.63 47.15 -12.58
CA ASP A 60 -33.52 48.58 -12.25
C ASP A 60 -34.06 49.38 -13.44
N GLY A 61 -35.34 49.78 -13.44
CA GLY A 61 -35.87 50.47 -14.62
C GLY A 61 -37.31 51.01 -14.68
N ALA A 62 -38.22 50.73 -13.73
CA ALA A 62 -39.56 51.32 -13.78
C ALA A 62 -40.06 51.76 -12.40
N ALA A 63 -40.13 53.08 -12.19
CA ALA A 63 -40.87 53.65 -11.06
C ALA A 63 -42.33 53.14 -11.10
N GLY A 64 -42.71 52.32 -10.11
CA GLY A 64 -44.07 51.82 -9.95
C GLY A 64 -44.35 50.38 -10.38
N MET A 65 -43.34 49.54 -10.67
CA MET A 65 -43.56 48.10 -10.89
C MET A 65 -42.96 47.24 -9.77
N ASN A 66 -43.82 46.45 -9.11
CA ASN A 66 -43.53 45.63 -7.92
C ASN A 66 -42.60 44.46 -8.26
N GLY A 67 -41.29 44.57 -7.95
CA GLY A 67 -40.31 43.50 -8.16
C GLY A 67 -40.73 42.15 -7.56
N LYS A 68 -41.17 41.22 -8.43
CA LYS A 68 -41.64 39.88 -8.11
C LYS A 68 -40.56 38.82 -8.42
N LEU A 69 -40.42 37.84 -7.54
CA LEU A 69 -39.67 36.62 -7.84
C LEU A 69 -40.56 35.77 -8.72
N THR A 70 -40.03 35.33 -9.85
CA THR A 70 -40.77 34.48 -10.78
C THR A 70 -40.06 33.16 -10.89
N TRP A 71 -40.85 32.09 -10.93
CA TRP A 71 -40.33 30.76 -11.21
C TRP A 71 -39.88 30.65 -12.66
N GLN A 72 -38.79 29.93 -12.86
CA GLN A 72 -38.30 29.51 -14.15
C GLN A 72 -38.19 27.98 -14.17
N LYS A 73 -38.30 27.41 -15.36
CA LYS A 73 -38.04 25.99 -15.57
C LYS A 73 -36.65 25.63 -15.05
N GLY A 74 -36.58 24.54 -14.30
CA GLY A 74 -35.35 24.10 -13.64
C GLY A 74 -35.16 24.61 -12.21
N ASP A 75 -35.98 25.56 -11.73
CA ASP A 75 -36.00 25.90 -10.31
C ASP A 75 -36.43 24.69 -9.48
N ARG A 76 -35.74 24.42 -8.37
CA ARG A 76 -35.99 23.26 -7.51
C ARG A 76 -36.14 23.64 -6.04
N LEU A 77 -36.97 22.88 -5.34
CA LEU A 77 -37.22 23.01 -3.90
C LEU A 77 -36.67 21.82 -3.11
N THR A 78 -36.26 22.10 -1.88
CA THR A 78 -36.05 21.07 -0.85
C THR A 78 -37.27 20.99 0.06
N VAL A 79 -37.90 19.83 0.08
CA VAL A 79 -39.08 19.52 0.87
C VAL A 79 -38.65 18.66 2.04
N MET A 80 -38.83 19.16 3.26
CA MET A 80 -38.52 18.46 4.50
C MET A 80 -39.80 18.05 5.21
N ARG A 81 -39.85 16.80 5.66
CA ARG A 81 -40.93 16.27 6.47
C ARG A 81 -40.54 16.29 7.93
N MET A 82 -41.43 16.83 8.75
CA MET A 82 -41.23 17.04 10.18
C MET A 82 -42.24 16.24 11.00
N ASN A 83 -41.84 15.84 12.20
CA ASN A 83 -42.73 15.32 13.22
C ASN A 83 -42.59 16.18 14.48
N GLY A 84 -43.45 17.20 14.61
CA GLY A 84 -43.20 18.28 15.56
C GLY A 84 -41.95 19.08 15.16
N SER A 85 -40.95 19.13 16.04
CA SER A 85 -39.64 19.75 15.78
C SER A 85 -38.63 18.81 15.13
N ASP A 86 -38.92 17.51 15.07
CA ASP A 86 -37.93 16.50 14.68
C ASP A 86 -37.92 16.30 13.17
N TYR A 87 -36.71 16.30 12.61
CA TYR A 87 -36.47 15.98 11.21
C TYR A 87 -36.71 14.49 10.94
N VAL A 88 -37.52 14.17 9.92
CA VAL A 88 -37.84 12.77 9.55
C VAL A 88 -37.15 12.37 8.24
N ALA A 89 -37.36 13.15 7.18
CA ALA A 89 -36.84 12.87 5.83
C ALA A 89 -36.91 14.14 4.97
N HIS A 90 -36.16 14.21 3.87
CA HIS A 90 -36.29 15.25 2.85
C HIS A 90 -36.18 14.69 1.43
N ALA A 91 -36.57 15.50 0.46
CA ALA A 91 -36.28 15.33 -0.96
C ALA A 91 -36.01 16.72 -1.57
N ASP A 92 -35.03 16.82 -2.46
CA ASP A 92 -34.49 18.06 -3.02
C ASP A 92 -34.69 18.17 -4.56
N ASP A 93 -35.57 17.33 -5.10
CA ASP A 93 -35.80 17.15 -6.53
C ASP A 93 -37.17 17.65 -7.01
N TYR A 94 -37.83 18.49 -6.20
CA TYR A 94 -39.10 19.11 -6.58
C TYR A 94 -38.83 20.20 -7.60
N GLU A 95 -38.99 19.88 -8.89
CA GLU A 95 -38.71 20.78 -10.02
C GLU A 95 -39.95 21.52 -10.50
N TYR A 96 -39.79 22.81 -10.81
CA TYR A 96 -40.84 23.66 -11.34
C TYR A 96 -41.26 23.20 -12.75
N GLY A 97 -42.52 22.81 -12.88
CA GLY A 97 -43.13 22.40 -14.16
C GLY A 97 -44.07 23.43 -14.78
N GLY A 98 -44.11 24.66 -14.26
CA GLY A 98 -45.01 25.71 -14.71
C GLY A 98 -44.46 26.57 -15.86
N THR A 99 -45.03 27.77 -16.02
CA THR A 99 -44.62 28.73 -17.06
C THR A 99 -43.58 29.70 -16.50
N ASP A 100 -42.46 29.87 -17.21
CA ASP A 100 -41.44 30.86 -16.84
C ASP A 100 -42.06 32.24 -16.62
N GLY A 101 -41.62 32.94 -15.59
CA GLY A 101 -42.15 34.27 -15.26
C GLY A 101 -43.38 34.26 -14.35
N ALA A 102 -43.91 33.08 -13.97
CA ALA A 102 -45.05 33.00 -13.05
C ALA A 102 -44.63 33.07 -11.58
N THR A 103 -45.47 33.67 -10.73
CA THR A 103 -45.24 33.82 -9.27
C THR A 103 -45.82 32.66 -8.45
N SER A 104 -46.46 31.71 -9.09
CA SER A 104 -46.95 30.48 -8.50
C SER A 104 -46.94 29.36 -9.54
N GLY A 105 -46.88 28.12 -9.08
CA GLY A 105 -47.09 26.97 -9.96
C GLY A 105 -46.65 25.65 -9.34
N PRO A 106 -46.79 24.56 -10.13
CA PRO A 106 -46.54 23.21 -9.64
C PRO A 106 -45.04 22.88 -9.62
N PHE A 107 -44.61 22.27 -8.53
CA PHE A 107 -43.32 21.62 -8.37
C PHE A 107 -43.52 20.12 -8.22
N THR A 108 -42.80 19.31 -8.98
CA THR A 108 -42.96 17.85 -8.96
C THR A 108 -41.64 17.18 -8.60
N GLY A 109 -41.65 16.34 -7.56
CA GLY A 109 -40.45 15.66 -7.05
C GLY A 109 -40.76 14.30 -6.43
N THR A 110 -39.77 13.72 -5.76
CA THR A 110 -39.87 12.40 -5.11
C THR A 110 -40.82 12.45 -3.92
N ALA A 111 -41.79 11.53 -3.85
CA ALA A 111 -42.68 11.43 -2.70
C ALA A 111 -41.93 11.02 -1.42
N ILE A 112 -42.22 11.72 -0.32
CA ILE A 112 -41.57 11.49 0.98
C ILE A 112 -42.45 10.57 1.86
N THR A 113 -42.10 9.27 1.91
CA THR A 113 -42.83 8.27 2.71
C THR A 113 -42.44 8.27 4.19
N GLY A 114 -43.35 7.91 5.11
CA GLY A 114 -43.10 7.87 6.57
C GLY A 114 -44.25 8.45 7.42
N ALA A 115 -44.07 8.55 8.75
CA ALA A 115 -45.00 9.25 9.66
C ALA A 115 -44.45 10.65 10.01
N GLY A 116 -45.32 11.66 10.04
CA GLY A 116 -44.98 13.07 10.31
C GLY A 116 -46.22 13.94 10.12
N ASN A 117 -46.28 15.10 10.79
CA ASN A 117 -47.48 15.93 10.92
C ASN A 117 -47.33 17.36 10.35
N SER A 118 -46.15 17.73 9.84
CA SER A 118 -45.93 18.99 9.14
C SER A 118 -44.78 18.91 8.12
N TRP A 119 -44.69 19.91 7.27
CA TRP A 119 -43.64 20.07 6.26
C TRP A 119 -42.98 21.45 6.36
N THR A 120 -41.70 21.47 5.98
CA THR A 120 -40.92 22.68 5.80
C THR A 120 -40.31 22.68 4.41
N ILE A 121 -40.42 23.79 3.68
CA ILE A 121 -40.00 23.90 2.28
C ILE A 121 -38.92 24.95 2.19
N TYR A 122 -37.90 24.69 1.39
CA TYR A 122 -36.79 25.60 1.14
C TYR A 122 -36.52 25.76 -0.36
N TYR A 123 -36.09 26.96 -0.75
CA TYR A 123 -35.50 27.27 -2.05
C TYR A 123 -34.16 27.98 -1.81
N PRO A 124 -33.15 27.75 -2.66
CA PRO A 124 -33.10 26.74 -3.73
C PRO A 124 -32.93 25.33 -3.15
N HIS A 125 -32.87 24.32 -4.03
CA HIS A 125 -32.59 22.94 -3.59
C HIS A 125 -31.18 22.74 -3.04
N THR A 126 -30.25 23.67 -3.30
CA THR A 126 -28.84 23.60 -2.90
C THR A 126 -28.59 23.93 -1.42
N VAL A 127 -29.65 24.12 -0.64
CA VAL A 127 -29.56 24.34 0.80
C VAL A 127 -29.01 23.10 1.52
N ALA A 128 -28.11 23.30 2.48
CA ALA A 128 -27.56 22.24 3.30
C ALA A 128 -28.49 21.93 4.48
N VAL A 129 -28.98 20.69 4.56
CA VAL A 129 -29.84 20.22 5.65
C VAL A 129 -28.99 19.62 6.77
N ASN A 130 -28.95 20.27 7.93
CA ASN A 130 -28.37 19.70 9.13
C ASN A 130 -29.41 18.86 9.86
N THR A 131 -29.30 17.54 9.73
CA THR A 131 -30.24 16.57 10.32
C THR A 131 -30.17 16.49 11.84
N TYR A 132 -29.06 16.92 12.46
CA TYR A 132 -28.88 16.86 13.91
C TYR A 132 -29.54 18.03 14.64
N TYR A 133 -29.47 19.23 14.05
CA TYR A 133 -30.07 20.45 14.62
C TYR A 133 -31.40 20.85 13.96
N ALA A 134 -31.83 20.11 12.93
CA ALA A 134 -32.98 20.45 12.08
C ALA A 134 -32.89 21.87 11.50
N THR A 135 -31.67 22.34 11.22
CA THR A 135 -31.40 23.66 10.63
C THR A 135 -31.04 23.53 9.17
N VAL A 136 -31.35 24.56 8.40
CA VAL A 136 -31.00 24.67 6.98
C VAL A 136 -30.15 25.91 6.77
N THR A 137 -29.04 25.76 6.07
CA THR A 137 -28.14 26.86 5.73
C THR A 137 -27.94 26.94 4.24
N LEU A 138 -27.80 28.17 3.72
CA LEU A 138 -27.39 28.45 2.35
C LEU A 138 -26.07 29.23 2.43
N PRO A 139 -24.93 28.65 2.00
CA PRO A 139 -23.67 29.39 1.95
C PRO A 139 -23.81 30.60 1.04
N MET A 140 -23.46 31.79 1.55
CA MET A 140 -23.51 33.04 0.76
C MET A 140 -22.24 33.26 -0.07
N THR A 141 -21.27 32.35 -0.01
CA THR A 141 -19.99 32.42 -0.73
C THR A 141 -20.11 31.87 -2.16
N GLY A 142 -19.24 32.33 -3.06
CA GLY A 142 -19.20 31.88 -4.47
C GLY A 142 -20.10 32.64 -5.44
N GLN A 143 -20.79 33.68 -4.96
CA GLN A 143 -21.57 34.58 -5.81
C GLN A 143 -20.69 35.21 -6.89
N THR A 144 -21.12 35.16 -8.15
CA THR A 144 -20.34 35.64 -9.29
C THR A 144 -21.19 36.49 -10.21
N GLN A 145 -20.81 37.75 -10.41
CA GLN A 145 -21.50 38.67 -11.32
C GLN A 145 -20.81 38.64 -12.70
N THR A 146 -21.60 38.55 -13.78
CA THR A 146 -21.07 38.37 -15.15
C THR A 146 -20.93 39.68 -15.95
N ALA A 147 -21.54 40.76 -15.49
CA ALA A 147 -21.41 42.11 -16.06
C ALA A 147 -21.74 43.16 -15.00
N ASP A 148 -21.39 44.43 -15.24
CA ASP A 148 -21.80 45.54 -14.36
C ASP A 148 -23.32 45.59 -14.18
N GLY A 149 -23.77 45.57 -12.92
CA GLY A 149 -25.18 45.57 -12.55
C GLY A 149 -25.97 44.28 -12.83
N ASN A 150 -25.32 43.19 -13.25
CA ASN A 150 -26.01 41.91 -13.47
C ASN A 150 -26.49 41.28 -12.14
N THR A 151 -27.59 40.55 -12.18
CA THR A 151 -28.19 39.90 -10.98
C THR A 151 -28.58 38.46 -11.16
N ASP A 152 -28.20 37.86 -12.29
CA ASP A 152 -28.63 36.51 -12.63
C ASP A 152 -28.17 35.50 -11.57
N HIS A 153 -27.01 35.74 -10.95
CA HIS A 153 -26.46 34.91 -9.89
C HIS A 153 -27.32 34.87 -8.64
N LEU A 154 -28.01 35.98 -8.29
CA LEU A 154 -28.74 36.10 -7.03
C LEU A 154 -29.73 34.97 -6.85
N ARG A 155 -30.38 34.49 -7.93
CA ARG A 155 -31.37 33.40 -7.90
C ARG A 155 -30.90 32.14 -7.15
N ASN A 156 -29.60 31.84 -7.18
CA ASN A 156 -29.00 30.66 -6.54
C ASN A 156 -28.63 30.90 -5.07
N TYR A 157 -28.75 32.14 -4.62
CA TYR A 157 -28.36 32.59 -3.29
C TYR A 157 -29.53 33.25 -2.54
N LEU A 158 -30.77 33.14 -3.02
CA LEU A 158 -31.96 33.57 -2.29
C LEU A 158 -32.50 32.42 -1.45
N LEU A 159 -32.33 32.49 -0.12
CA LEU A 159 -32.92 31.51 0.79
C LEU A 159 -34.39 31.87 1.02
N LEU A 160 -35.30 31.06 0.46
CA LEU A 160 -36.72 31.15 0.75
C LEU A 160 -37.14 29.95 1.62
N SER A 161 -38.02 30.15 2.59
CA SER A 161 -38.54 29.06 3.40
C SER A 161 -40.02 29.23 3.76
N SER A 162 -40.69 28.10 4.00
CA SER A 162 -42.04 28.06 4.57
C SER A 162 -42.08 26.91 5.57
N THR A 163 -42.51 27.17 6.80
CA THR A 163 -42.44 26.19 7.90
C THR A 163 -43.83 25.85 8.43
N GLY A 164 -43.98 24.65 8.99
CA GLY A 164 -45.22 24.26 9.68
C GLY A 164 -46.42 24.00 8.77
N ILE A 165 -46.19 23.72 7.48
CA ILE A 165 -47.24 23.40 6.51
C ILE A 165 -47.92 22.10 6.96
N LYS A 166 -49.25 22.05 6.97
CA LYS A 166 -50.03 20.86 7.36
C LYS A 166 -50.73 20.15 6.20
N ASP A 167 -50.75 20.79 5.04
CA ASP A 167 -51.36 20.28 3.83
C ASP A 167 -50.57 20.86 2.65
N LEU A 168 -49.82 20.00 1.96
CA LEU A 168 -49.01 20.40 0.81
C LEU A 168 -49.86 20.67 -0.45
N ASP A 169 -51.11 20.19 -0.48
CA ASP A 169 -52.02 20.39 -1.61
C ASP A 169 -52.72 21.75 -1.56
N ALA A 170 -52.85 22.34 -0.37
CA ALA A 170 -53.49 23.64 -0.15
C ALA A 170 -52.70 24.84 -0.73
N GLY A 171 -51.47 24.61 -1.17
CA GLY A 171 -50.52 25.65 -1.57
C GLY A 171 -49.96 26.42 -0.38
N PHE A 172 -48.74 26.95 -0.54
CA PHE A 172 -48.04 27.67 0.53
C PHE A 172 -47.20 28.82 -0.01
N ASP A 173 -46.97 29.81 0.86
CA ASP A 173 -46.11 30.95 0.57
C ASP A 173 -44.71 30.69 1.11
N LEU A 174 -43.70 30.89 0.26
CA LEU A 174 -42.30 30.92 0.67
C LEU A 174 -41.91 32.34 1.09
N GLU A 175 -41.13 32.48 2.16
CA GLU A 175 -40.61 33.74 2.69
C GLU A 175 -39.08 33.85 2.59
N MET A 176 -38.57 35.00 2.14
CA MET A 176 -37.15 35.24 1.97
C MET A 176 -36.49 35.52 3.32
N GLN A 177 -35.52 34.67 3.67
CA GLN A 177 -34.82 34.69 4.96
C GLN A 177 -33.53 35.53 4.91
N ASN A 178 -32.94 35.69 3.73
CA ASN A 178 -31.75 36.51 3.53
C ASN A 178 -32.09 37.89 2.94
N SER A 179 -31.09 38.72 2.64
CA SER A 179 -31.25 40.07 2.05
C SER A 179 -30.30 40.29 0.89
N ILE A 180 -30.52 41.37 0.13
CA ILE A 180 -29.63 41.76 -0.98
C ILE A 180 -29.02 43.12 -0.67
N MET A 181 -27.71 43.23 -0.81
CA MET A 181 -26.97 44.48 -0.81
C MET A 181 -26.71 44.91 -2.27
N LYS A 182 -27.16 46.12 -2.63
CA LYS A 182 -26.71 46.84 -3.82
C LYS A 182 -25.56 47.76 -3.41
N PHE A 183 -24.40 47.57 -4.00
CA PHE A 183 -23.32 48.54 -3.90
C PHE A 183 -23.35 49.46 -5.11
N GLU A 184 -23.32 50.76 -4.86
CA GLU A 184 -23.16 51.80 -5.87
C GLU A 184 -21.82 52.49 -5.66
N PHE A 185 -20.85 52.16 -6.51
CA PHE A 185 -19.51 52.73 -6.44
C PHE A 185 -19.36 53.88 -7.44
N SER A 186 -18.73 54.97 -7.01
CA SER A 186 -18.25 56.04 -7.88
C SER A 186 -16.84 56.47 -7.49
N ASN A 187 -16.15 57.14 -8.42
CA ASN A 187 -14.74 57.55 -8.27
C ASN A 187 -13.83 56.36 -7.96
N VAL A 188 -14.11 55.19 -8.55
CA VAL A 188 -13.24 54.02 -8.43
C VAL A 188 -11.94 54.29 -9.21
N PRO A 189 -10.75 54.04 -8.61
CA PRO A 189 -9.47 54.23 -9.29
C PRO A 189 -9.36 53.37 -10.56
N ALA A 190 -8.81 53.95 -11.63
CA ALA A 190 -8.59 53.25 -12.90
C ALA A 190 -7.66 52.05 -12.72
N GLU A 191 -6.71 52.15 -11.80
CA GLU A 191 -5.68 51.16 -11.54
C GLU A 191 -6.20 49.91 -10.83
N VAL A 192 -7.48 49.88 -10.39
CA VAL A 192 -8.14 48.62 -10.03
C VAL A 192 -8.10 47.67 -11.23
N GLY A 193 -8.18 48.20 -12.46
CA GLY A 193 -8.03 47.42 -13.69
C GLY A 193 -9.14 46.38 -13.85
N GLU A 194 -8.78 45.18 -14.31
CA GLU A 194 -9.73 44.07 -14.40
C GLU A 194 -10.14 43.60 -12.99
N LEU A 195 -11.41 43.82 -12.64
CA LEU A 195 -11.93 43.49 -11.32
C LEU A 195 -12.19 41.99 -11.23
N THR A 196 -11.62 41.34 -10.23
CA THR A 196 -11.87 39.92 -9.95
C THR A 196 -12.81 39.75 -8.76
N ARG A 197 -12.69 40.58 -7.72
CA ARG A 197 -13.50 40.45 -6.50
C ARG A 197 -13.87 41.78 -5.86
N LEU A 198 -15.08 41.82 -5.32
CA LEU A 198 -15.51 42.75 -4.28
C LEU A 198 -15.58 41.97 -2.96
N VAL A 199 -14.85 42.42 -1.95
CA VAL A 199 -14.94 41.90 -0.59
C VAL A 199 -15.60 42.94 0.30
N TRP A 200 -16.70 42.57 0.95
CA TRP A 200 -17.35 43.37 1.98
C TRP A 200 -17.03 42.79 3.35
N ALA A 201 -16.33 43.54 4.20
CA ALA A 201 -16.07 43.18 5.59
C ALA A 201 -16.84 44.10 6.55
N ALA A 202 -17.33 43.52 7.63
CA ALA A 202 -18.04 44.21 8.71
C ALA A 202 -17.50 43.74 10.06
N GLU A 203 -17.20 44.69 10.94
CA GLU A 203 -16.99 44.37 12.36
C GLU A 203 -18.34 44.12 13.03
N THR A 204 -18.55 42.88 13.44
CA THR A 204 -19.80 42.40 14.03
C THR A 204 -19.61 42.05 15.50
N GLU A 205 -20.71 41.87 16.21
CA GLU A 205 -20.73 41.37 17.58
C GLU A 205 -21.85 40.32 17.68
N THR A 206 -21.51 39.12 18.14
CA THR A 206 -22.50 38.04 18.31
C THR A 206 -23.40 38.31 19.51
N ASP A 207 -24.52 37.59 19.63
CA ASP A 207 -25.40 37.65 20.81
C ASP A 207 -24.66 37.32 22.13
N SER A 208 -23.53 36.61 22.04
CA SER A 208 -22.64 36.31 23.16
C SER A 208 -21.60 37.41 23.42
N HIS A 209 -21.73 38.58 22.79
CA HIS A 209 -20.82 39.73 22.84
C HIS A 209 -19.39 39.41 22.34
N ILE A 210 -19.27 38.44 21.43
CA ILE A 210 -17.99 38.11 20.80
C ILE A 210 -17.86 39.01 19.59
N ARG A 211 -16.81 39.83 19.57
CA ARG A 211 -16.49 40.70 18.44
C ARG A 211 -15.80 39.88 17.36
N CYS A 212 -16.22 40.04 16.12
CA CYS A 212 -15.67 39.30 14.99
C CYS A 212 -15.62 40.19 13.75
N THR A 213 -14.62 39.97 12.89
CA THR A 213 -14.65 40.55 11.53
C THR A 213 -15.23 39.50 10.60
N HIS A 214 -16.46 39.71 10.12
CA HIS A 214 -17.07 38.87 9.09
C HIS A 214 -16.84 39.50 7.72
N TYR A 215 -16.64 38.68 6.70
CA TYR A 215 -16.57 39.15 5.33
C TYR A 215 -17.46 38.30 4.41
N LEU A 216 -17.83 38.90 3.29
CA LEU A 216 -18.52 38.25 2.20
C LEU A 216 -17.91 38.69 0.86
N MET A 217 -17.80 37.75 -0.08
CA MET A 217 -17.14 37.98 -1.36
C MET A 217 -18.14 37.88 -2.52
N LEU A 218 -18.06 38.84 -3.45
CA LEU A 218 -18.63 38.76 -4.79
C LEU A 218 -17.49 38.63 -5.79
N ASN A 219 -17.47 37.54 -6.55
CA ASN A 219 -16.57 37.37 -7.67
C ASN A 219 -17.12 38.04 -8.93
N PHE A 220 -16.25 38.32 -9.88
CA PHE A 220 -16.58 38.82 -11.21
C PHE A 220 -16.02 37.86 -12.26
N ALA A 221 -16.83 37.55 -13.28
CA ALA A 221 -16.34 36.77 -14.40
C ALA A 221 -15.22 37.52 -15.13
N PRO A 222 -14.24 36.83 -15.77
CA PRO A 222 -13.21 37.49 -16.56
C PRO A 222 -13.79 38.47 -17.58
N GLY A 223 -13.25 39.70 -17.60
CA GLY A 223 -13.71 40.80 -18.46
C GLY A 223 -15.09 41.39 -18.11
N ALA A 224 -15.74 40.97 -17.02
CA ALA A 224 -17.07 41.48 -16.64
C ALA A 224 -17.05 42.99 -16.32
N VAL A 225 -15.97 43.45 -15.67
CA VAL A 225 -15.75 44.84 -15.30
C VAL A 225 -14.25 45.14 -15.38
N THR A 226 -13.88 46.13 -16.20
CA THR A 226 -12.53 46.68 -16.25
C THR A 226 -12.61 48.16 -15.97
N PHE A 227 -11.92 48.61 -14.93
CA PHE A 227 -11.74 50.04 -14.67
C PHE A 227 -10.57 50.57 -15.49
N ASP A 228 -10.76 51.74 -16.06
CA ASP A 228 -9.78 52.45 -16.87
C ASP A 228 -10.02 53.96 -16.75
N THR A 229 -9.48 54.75 -17.67
CA THR A 229 -9.67 56.22 -17.66
C THR A 229 -11.10 56.67 -17.96
N ASP A 230 -11.94 55.80 -18.53
CA ASP A 230 -13.32 56.09 -18.96
C ASP A 230 -14.37 55.42 -18.06
N LYS A 231 -14.00 54.34 -17.34
CA LYS A 231 -14.89 53.59 -16.43
C LYS A 231 -14.46 53.77 -14.96
N HIS A 232 -15.30 54.48 -14.17
CA HIS A 232 -15.07 54.78 -12.74
C HIS A 232 -16.26 54.45 -11.82
N THR A 233 -17.25 53.73 -12.32
CA THR A 233 -18.47 53.37 -11.58
C THR A 233 -18.72 51.87 -11.64
N LEU A 234 -19.35 51.32 -10.61
CA LEU A 234 -19.77 49.92 -10.55
C LEU A 234 -21.08 49.80 -9.79
N THR A 235 -21.98 48.99 -10.32
CA THR A 235 -23.15 48.49 -9.59
C THR A 235 -22.96 47.00 -9.34
N ALA A 236 -22.97 46.60 -8.06
CA ALA A 236 -22.75 45.21 -7.66
C ALA A 236 -23.85 44.72 -6.73
N TYR A 237 -24.28 43.48 -6.93
CA TYR A 237 -25.34 42.87 -6.13
C TYR A 237 -24.84 41.64 -5.38
N LEU A 238 -25.10 41.60 -4.07
CA LEU A 238 -24.64 40.53 -3.21
C LEU A 238 -25.75 40.13 -2.24
N ALA A 239 -26.18 38.88 -2.30
CA ALA A 239 -27.07 38.28 -1.32
C ALA A 239 -26.29 38.01 -0.02
N PHE A 240 -26.88 38.25 1.14
CA PHE A 240 -26.21 38.06 2.43
C PHE A 240 -27.20 37.67 3.54
N MET A 241 -26.71 36.97 4.56
CA MET A 241 -27.49 36.68 5.76
C MET A 241 -27.48 37.91 6.71
N PRO A 242 -28.66 38.48 7.04
CA PRO A 242 -28.75 39.67 7.88
C PRO A 242 -28.03 39.56 9.22
N GLU A 243 -28.10 38.38 9.86
CA GLU A 243 -27.49 38.09 11.16
C GLU A 243 -25.95 38.08 11.12
N GLU A 244 -25.36 37.68 10.00
CA GLU A 244 -23.90 37.52 9.87
C GLU A 244 -23.18 38.84 9.57
N MET A 245 -23.85 39.79 8.90
CA MET A 245 -23.22 41.02 8.40
C MET A 245 -23.59 42.29 9.18
N LYS A 246 -24.24 42.19 10.36
CA LYS A 246 -24.57 43.35 11.21
C LYS A 246 -23.31 44.10 11.63
N VAL A 247 -23.31 45.42 11.52
CA VAL A 247 -22.18 46.25 11.99
C VAL A 247 -22.44 46.65 13.45
N LYS A 248 -21.50 46.35 14.35
CA LYS A 248 -21.62 46.77 15.75
C LYS A 248 -21.54 48.29 15.89
N THR A 249 -22.01 48.83 17.02
CA THR A 249 -21.83 50.25 17.36
C THR A 249 -20.34 50.63 17.34
N GLY A 250 -19.99 51.66 16.56
CA GLY A 250 -18.60 52.07 16.33
C GLY A 250 -17.77 51.03 15.56
N GLY A 251 -18.40 50.06 14.91
CA GLY A 251 -17.75 49.06 14.06
C GLY A 251 -17.42 49.60 12.67
N LYS A 252 -16.45 48.96 12.02
CA LYS A 252 -16.03 49.30 10.66
C LYS A 252 -16.90 48.62 9.61
N PHE A 253 -17.18 49.38 8.55
CA PHE A 253 -17.72 48.90 7.28
C PHE A 253 -16.65 49.11 6.21
N THR A 254 -16.15 48.01 5.66
CA THR A 254 -14.98 48.01 4.77
C THR A 254 -15.34 47.33 3.46
N VAL A 255 -14.98 47.96 2.35
CA VAL A 255 -15.11 47.40 1.00
C VAL A 255 -13.75 47.36 0.34
N MET A 256 -13.43 46.24 -0.30
CA MET A 256 -12.19 46.04 -1.04
C MET A 256 -12.54 45.65 -2.47
N LEU A 257 -11.99 46.39 -3.43
CA LEU A 257 -12.03 46.04 -4.84
C LEU A 257 -10.67 45.45 -5.21
N MET A 258 -10.65 44.16 -5.55
CA MET A 258 -9.45 43.41 -5.91
C MET A 258 -9.45 43.18 -7.42
N GLY A 259 -8.44 43.72 -8.09
CA GLY A 259 -8.16 43.47 -9.51
C GLY A 259 -6.64 43.50 -9.76
N ASP A 260 -6.22 44.18 -10.83
CA ASP A 260 -4.82 44.44 -11.15
C ASP A 260 -4.10 45.06 -9.95
N LYS A 261 -4.74 46.04 -9.32
CA LYS A 261 -4.43 46.50 -7.97
C LYS A 261 -5.60 46.30 -7.02
N THR A 262 -5.31 46.32 -5.72
CA THR A 262 -6.33 46.24 -4.68
C THR A 262 -6.50 47.61 -4.02
N TYR A 263 -7.75 48.09 -3.98
CA TYR A 263 -8.12 49.32 -3.30
C TYR A 263 -9.16 49.03 -2.22
N LEU A 264 -8.94 49.62 -1.05
CA LEU A 264 -9.81 49.51 0.11
C LEU A 264 -10.44 50.87 0.40
N ALA A 265 -11.71 50.88 0.78
CA ALA A 265 -12.40 52.03 1.35
C ALA A 265 -13.14 51.62 2.63
N GLU A 266 -13.07 52.45 3.66
CA GLU A 266 -13.57 52.13 4.99
C GLU A 266 -14.28 53.33 5.65
N THR A 267 -15.31 53.05 6.45
CA THR A 267 -15.92 54.02 7.37
C THR A 267 -16.30 53.35 8.69
N THR A 268 -16.34 54.14 9.76
CA THR A 268 -16.91 53.73 11.04
C THR A 268 -18.41 54.03 11.06
N ILE A 269 -19.21 53.08 11.57
CA ILE A 269 -20.65 53.26 11.77
C ILE A 269 -20.92 53.49 13.26
N ASP A 270 -20.92 54.76 13.67
CA ASP A 270 -21.02 55.16 15.09
C ASP A 270 -22.22 54.54 15.82
N GLY A 271 -23.38 54.45 15.17
CA GLY A 271 -24.60 53.86 15.74
C GLY A 271 -24.80 52.36 15.48
N GLY A 272 -23.87 51.71 14.78
CA GLY A 272 -24.04 50.36 14.25
C GLY A 272 -25.09 50.25 13.13
N LYS A 273 -25.27 49.05 12.59
CA LYS A 273 -26.24 48.74 11.54
C LYS A 273 -26.78 47.32 11.66
N THR A 274 -28.10 47.19 11.77
CA THR A 274 -28.82 45.91 11.66
C THR A 274 -29.54 45.80 10.33
N TYR A 275 -29.72 44.58 9.86
CA TYR A 275 -30.44 44.24 8.64
C TYR A 275 -31.62 43.32 8.99
N ALA A 276 -32.74 43.48 8.30
CA ALA A 276 -33.93 42.65 8.45
C ALA A 276 -34.06 41.71 7.25
N ALA A 277 -34.53 40.47 7.48
CA ALA A 277 -34.74 39.49 6.43
C ALA A 277 -35.71 39.98 5.33
N GLY A 278 -35.48 39.55 4.09
CA GLY A 278 -36.32 39.88 2.94
C GLY A 278 -36.21 41.31 2.43
N MET A 279 -35.21 42.07 2.88
CA MET A 279 -35.01 43.47 2.51
C MET A 279 -33.92 43.66 1.43
N ARG A 280 -33.97 44.82 0.78
CA ARG A 280 -32.93 45.29 -0.13
C ARG A 280 -32.27 46.54 0.47
N TYR A 281 -30.96 46.54 0.52
CA TYR A 281 -30.16 47.65 1.04
C TYR A 281 -29.29 48.22 -0.06
N THR A 282 -28.98 49.51 0.06
CA THR A 282 -28.03 50.18 -0.83
C THR A 282 -26.90 50.75 0.00
N ALA A 283 -25.66 50.42 -0.39
CA ALA A 283 -24.43 51.01 0.13
C ALA A 283 -23.81 51.86 -0.97
N VAL A 284 -23.77 53.18 -0.75
CA VAL A 284 -23.13 54.12 -1.67
C VAL A 284 -21.68 54.32 -1.23
N VAL A 285 -20.73 54.03 -2.13
CA VAL A 285 -19.29 54.17 -1.90
C VAL A 285 -18.77 55.16 -2.92
N ASP A 286 -18.80 56.44 -2.54
CA ASP A 286 -18.61 57.54 -3.49
C ASP A 286 -17.15 57.99 -3.66
N GLY A 287 -16.20 57.35 -2.96
CA GLY A 287 -14.78 57.73 -2.97
C GLY A 287 -14.46 59.02 -2.19
N THR A 288 -15.45 59.70 -1.62
CA THR A 288 -15.29 60.95 -0.85
C THR A 288 -15.57 60.77 0.63
N SER A 289 -16.68 60.10 0.97
CA SER A 289 -17.06 59.70 2.32
C SER A 289 -16.25 58.49 2.81
N MET A 290 -15.90 57.60 1.87
CA MET A 290 -14.99 56.49 2.06
C MET A 290 -13.87 56.63 1.02
N LYS A 291 -12.68 57.07 1.45
CA LYS A 291 -11.56 57.27 0.52
C LYS A 291 -10.95 55.95 0.11
N TRP A 292 -10.61 55.84 -1.18
CA TRP A 292 -9.87 54.70 -1.71
C TRP A 292 -8.39 54.78 -1.34
N GLU A 293 -7.86 53.72 -0.74
CA GLU A 293 -6.44 53.52 -0.48
C GLU A 293 -5.94 52.26 -1.18
N GLU A 294 -4.85 52.38 -1.94
CA GLU A 294 -4.17 51.21 -2.50
C GLU A 294 -3.56 50.39 -1.36
N LYS A 295 -3.87 49.09 -1.30
CA LYS A 295 -3.39 48.17 -0.28
C LYS A 295 -3.08 46.81 -0.90
N ALA A 296 -2.11 46.10 -0.34
CA ALA A 296 -1.93 44.68 -0.60
C ALA A 296 -2.58 43.89 0.54
N VAL A 297 -3.62 43.10 0.24
CA VAL A 297 -4.42 42.41 1.26
C VAL A 297 -4.48 40.91 0.97
N MET A 298 -4.36 40.10 2.02
CA MET A 298 -4.72 38.68 1.98
C MET A 298 -5.61 38.30 3.16
N ILE A 299 -6.50 37.32 2.95
CA ILE A 299 -7.50 36.87 3.90
C ILE A 299 -7.47 35.34 3.98
N PHE A 300 -7.52 34.81 5.19
CA PHE A 300 -7.67 33.38 5.44
C PHE A 300 -8.42 33.12 6.74
N THR A 301 -9.03 31.95 6.84
CA THR A 301 -9.86 31.57 7.98
C THR A 301 -9.16 30.55 8.87
N VAL A 302 -9.18 30.80 10.18
CA VAL A 302 -8.65 29.87 11.19
C VAL A 302 -9.73 29.42 12.17
N ARG A 303 -9.57 28.22 12.70
CA ARG A 303 -10.39 27.64 13.76
C ARG A 303 -9.48 27.13 14.87
N PRO A 304 -9.24 27.92 15.91
CA PRO A 304 -8.32 27.57 16.98
C PRO A 304 -8.81 26.33 17.76
N VAL A 305 -7.96 25.30 17.82
CA VAL A 305 -8.07 24.16 18.74
C VAL A 305 -6.98 24.34 19.79
N GLY A 306 -7.30 25.07 20.86
CA GLY A 306 -6.33 25.58 21.85
C GLY A 306 -6.23 27.11 21.87
N ASP A 307 -5.30 27.64 22.66
CA ASP A 307 -5.23 29.06 23.03
C ASP A 307 -4.37 29.94 22.12
N GLN A 308 -3.68 29.40 21.11
CA GLN A 308 -2.80 30.18 20.22
C GLN A 308 -2.86 29.77 18.76
N PHE A 309 -2.75 30.74 17.85
CA PHE A 309 -2.50 30.55 16.43
C PHE A 309 -1.27 31.35 16.01
N ASN A 310 -0.42 30.74 15.19
CA ASN A 310 0.73 31.40 14.60
C ASN A 310 0.54 31.47 13.09
N ILE A 311 0.71 32.66 12.52
CA ILE A 311 0.82 32.81 11.06
C ILE A 311 2.08 32.04 10.63
N PRO A 312 2.02 31.18 9.60
CA PRO A 312 3.09 30.23 9.27
C PRO A 312 4.27 30.87 8.54
N PHE A 313 4.76 32.00 9.05
CA PHE A 313 6.01 32.63 8.66
C PHE A 313 7.23 31.88 9.23
N PRO A 314 8.42 32.02 8.62
CA PRO A 314 9.65 31.44 9.14
C PRO A 314 10.04 32.00 10.52
N GLU A 315 10.97 31.32 11.20
CA GLU A 315 11.53 31.74 12.51
C GLU A 315 12.85 32.51 12.37
N SER A 316 13.21 32.90 11.15
CA SER A 316 14.41 33.66 10.82
C SER A 316 14.15 34.53 9.61
N GLY A 317 14.95 35.59 9.44
CA GLY A 317 14.75 36.60 8.41
C GLY A 317 14.06 37.84 8.97
N THR A 318 13.56 38.70 8.10
CA THR A 318 12.90 39.97 8.47
C THR A 318 11.61 40.18 7.68
N THR A 319 10.69 40.99 8.21
CA THR A 319 9.54 41.48 7.45
C THR A 319 9.99 42.34 6.26
N PRO A 320 9.49 42.11 5.03
CA PRO A 320 9.92 42.86 3.83
C PRO A 320 9.24 44.24 3.71
N ALA A 321 8.13 44.42 4.41
CA ALA A 321 7.34 45.65 4.44
C ALA A 321 6.70 45.79 5.84
N GLU A 322 6.06 46.94 6.08
CA GLU A 322 5.14 47.06 7.22
C GLU A 322 3.96 46.10 7.02
N LEU A 323 3.65 45.30 8.03
CA LEU A 323 2.53 44.36 8.00
C LEU A 323 1.55 44.70 9.12
N THR A 324 0.26 44.80 8.78
CA THR A 324 -0.83 44.92 9.73
C THR A 324 -1.67 43.65 9.70
N VAL A 325 -1.86 43.02 10.86
CA VAL A 325 -2.67 41.82 11.03
C VAL A 325 -3.90 42.15 11.87
N ASP A 326 -5.08 42.09 11.25
CA ASP A 326 -6.35 41.99 11.97
C ASP A 326 -6.61 40.50 12.26
N TRP A 327 -6.70 40.16 13.54
CA TRP A 327 -6.88 38.78 14.01
C TRP A 327 -8.33 38.30 13.91
N GLY A 328 -9.27 39.18 13.58
CA GLY A 328 -10.66 38.83 13.33
C GLY A 328 -11.51 38.59 14.58
N ASP A 329 -10.97 38.77 15.79
CA ASP A 329 -11.67 38.65 17.08
C ASP A 329 -12.00 40.01 17.73
N GLY A 330 -11.84 41.09 16.97
CA GLY A 330 -12.09 42.47 17.40
C GLY A 330 -11.04 43.04 18.36
N THR A 331 -9.91 42.36 18.57
CA THR A 331 -8.73 42.95 19.20
C THR A 331 -8.09 43.99 18.28
N THR A 332 -7.30 44.92 18.85
CA THR A 332 -6.61 45.93 18.06
C THR A 332 -5.66 45.27 17.05
N PRO A 333 -5.71 45.62 15.75
CA PRO A 333 -4.80 45.06 14.76
C PRO A 333 -3.33 45.24 15.14
N THR A 334 -2.53 44.20 14.91
CA THR A 334 -1.09 44.19 15.22
C THR A 334 -0.32 44.76 14.03
N THR A 335 0.45 45.84 14.24
CA THR A 335 1.29 46.44 13.19
C THR A 335 2.76 46.18 13.47
N VAL A 336 3.47 45.65 12.47
CA VAL A 336 4.88 45.25 12.54
C VAL A 336 5.66 46.00 11.48
N ALA A 337 6.65 46.80 11.89
CA ALA A 337 7.44 47.61 10.96
C ALA A 337 8.27 46.75 10.00
N SER A 338 8.59 47.30 8.84
CA SER A 338 9.54 46.70 7.89
C SER A 338 10.91 46.45 8.54
N GLY A 339 11.56 45.34 8.19
CA GLY A 339 12.88 44.96 8.71
C GLY A 339 12.86 44.32 10.11
N THR A 340 11.68 44.05 10.68
CA THR A 340 11.55 43.39 11.98
C THR A 340 11.96 41.92 11.87
N ALA A 341 12.83 41.45 12.76
CA ALA A 341 13.28 40.06 12.78
C ALA A 341 12.15 39.08 13.12
N LEU A 342 12.06 37.98 12.38
CA LEU A 342 11.10 36.90 12.61
C LEU A 342 11.62 35.90 13.65
N SER A 343 10.73 35.34 14.47
CA SER A 343 11.06 34.32 15.48
C SER A 343 9.82 33.55 15.96
N SER A 344 10.00 32.46 16.71
CA SER A 344 8.88 31.64 17.22
C SER A 344 7.93 32.34 18.22
N LYS A 345 8.29 33.53 18.72
CA LYS A 345 7.49 34.33 19.67
C LYS A 345 7.38 35.79 19.23
N ASP A 346 7.36 36.02 17.92
CA ASP A 346 7.17 37.35 17.36
C ASP A 346 5.70 37.79 17.38
N ALA A 347 5.44 38.98 16.81
CA ALA A 347 4.14 39.61 16.76
C ALA A 347 3.12 38.89 15.85
N PHE A 348 3.48 37.76 15.23
CA PHE A 348 2.60 36.95 14.38
C PHE A 348 2.04 35.72 15.09
N CYS A 349 1.97 35.78 16.43
CA CYS A 349 1.30 34.83 17.30
C CYS A 349 0.17 35.53 18.06
N HIS A 350 -1.02 34.92 18.06
CA HIS A 350 -2.19 35.48 18.73
C HIS A 350 -2.96 34.45 19.54
N SER A 351 -3.52 34.90 20.66
CA SER A 351 -4.35 34.08 21.53
C SER A 351 -5.82 34.38 21.34
N TYR A 352 -6.60 33.36 20.96
CA TYR A 352 -8.03 33.49 20.74
C TYR A 352 -8.83 33.21 22.01
N PRO A 353 -9.89 33.99 22.28
CA PRO A 353 -10.70 33.84 23.49
C PRO A 353 -11.59 32.58 23.46
N LEU A 354 -11.94 32.07 22.28
CA LEU A 354 -12.77 30.89 22.11
C LEU A 354 -12.13 29.91 21.13
N THR A 355 -12.31 28.62 21.44
CA THR A 355 -11.90 27.52 20.58
C THR A 355 -13.07 27.05 19.72
N TYR A 356 -12.78 26.44 18.58
CA TYR A 356 -13.77 25.89 17.65
C TYR A 356 -14.71 26.92 16.99
N VAL A 357 -14.39 28.21 17.07
CA VAL A 357 -15.03 29.30 16.31
C VAL A 357 -14.14 29.67 15.13
N ASN A 358 -14.72 30.04 13.99
CA ASN A 358 -13.97 30.52 12.84
C ASN A 358 -13.64 32.01 13.02
N TYR A 359 -12.39 32.38 12.79
CA TYR A 359 -11.92 33.77 12.77
C TYR A 359 -11.28 34.06 11.42
N ASN A 360 -11.63 35.21 10.83
CA ASN A 360 -11.07 35.66 9.57
C ASN A 360 -9.88 36.58 9.84
N ILE A 361 -8.70 36.15 9.46
CA ILE A 361 -7.48 36.95 9.59
C ILE A 361 -7.31 37.76 8.30
N ILE A 362 -7.13 39.08 8.45
CA ILE A 362 -6.84 39.98 7.34
C ILE A 362 -5.42 40.51 7.54
N ILE A 363 -4.53 40.24 6.58
CA ILE A 363 -3.16 40.79 6.57
C ILE A 363 -3.08 41.85 5.48
N THR A 364 -2.64 43.05 5.86
CA THR A 364 -2.33 44.15 4.95
C THR A 364 -0.83 44.39 4.91
N SER A 365 -0.25 44.51 3.72
CA SER A 365 1.14 44.90 3.51
C SER A 365 1.25 46.35 3.02
N GLY A 366 2.22 47.07 3.57
CA GLY A 366 2.60 48.42 3.13
C GLY A 366 3.33 48.44 1.78
N GLN A 367 3.71 47.27 1.23
CA GLN A 367 4.24 47.14 -0.14
C GLN A 367 3.10 46.79 -1.10
N THR A 368 2.64 47.77 -1.87
CA THR A 368 1.51 47.58 -2.80
C THR A 368 1.95 47.10 -4.18
N ASP A 369 3.23 47.27 -4.54
CA ASP A 369 3.76 46.77 -5.80
C ASP A 369 3.88 45.24 -5.76
N LYS A 370 3.02 44.56 -6.52
CA LYS A 370 3.00 43.08 -6.64
C LYS A 370 4.29 42.51 -7.23
N THR A 371 5.15 43.32 -7.85
CA THR A 371 6.44 42.86 -8.39
C THR A 371 7.54 42.76 -7.33
N LEU A 372 7.33 43.39 -6.17
CA LEU A 372 8.25 43.35 -5.03
C LEU A 372 7.76 42.37 -3.96
N GLN A 373 8.64 41.92 -3.07
CA GLN A 373 8.26 41.07 -1.96
C GLN A 373 7.33 41.83 -1.00
N GLN A 374 6.11 41.33 -0.83
CA GLN A 374 5.07 41.96 -0.02
C GLN A 374 4.95 41.35 1.38
N ILE A 375 5.28 40.07 1.53
CA ILE A 375 5.10 39.31 2.77
C ILE A 375 6.22 38.27 2.94
N PRO A 376 6.56 37.86 4.18
CA PRO A 376 7.47 36.74 4.37
C PRO A 376 6.95 35.45 3.72
N PRO A 377 7.86 34.50 3.39
CA PRO A 377 7.50 33.17 2.91
C PRO A 377 6.48 32.46 3.80
N PHE A 378 5.62 31.65 3.19
CA PHE A 378 4.58 30.85 3.86
C PHE A 378 5.02 29.38 3.98
N GLY A 379 4.55 28.66 5.02
CA GLY A 379 4.54 27.19 5.01
C GLY A 379 5.74 26.46 5.63
N TYR A 380 6.50 27.12 6.50
CA TYR A 380 7.67 26.50 7.14
C TYR A 380 7.30 25.62 8.35
N SER A 381 8.01 24.49 8.47
CA SER A 381 7.71 23.37 9.37
C SER A 381 7.85 23.62 10.87
N ASN A 382 8.17 24.83 11.32
CA ASN A 382 8.60 25.07 12.70
C ASN A 382 7.49 25.66 13.59
N ARG A 383 6.41 26.21 13.00
CA ARG A 383 5.20 26.65 13.73
C ARG A 383 4.03 25.63 13.65
N ARG A 384 4.31 24.32 13.82
CA ARG A 384 3.38 23.21 13.51
C ARG A 384 2.06 23.19 14.28
N ASP A 385 2.00 23.83 15.45
CA ASP A 385 0.80 23.87 16.29
C ASP A 385 -0.40 24.56 15.61
N SER A 386 -0.20 25.17 14.44
CA SER A 386 -1.22 25.91 13.69
C SER A 386 -1.78 25.19 12.46
N ARG A 387 -1.24 24.02 12.08
CA ARG A 387 -1.65 23.28 10.87
C ARG A 387 -3.09 22.82 10.90
N GLU A 388 -3.51 22.27 12.04
CA GLU A 388 -4.89 21.82 12.27
C GLU A 388 -5.88 22.98 12.42
N LYS A 389 -5.38 24.21 12.57
CA LYS A 389 -6.17 25.41 12.83
C LYS A 389 -6.49 26.21 11.57
N LEU A 390 -5.70 26.10 10.50
CA LEU A 390 -6.00 26.81 9.25
C LEU A 390 -7.08 26.05 8.46
N VAL A 391 -8.22 26.70 8.23
CA VAL A 391 -9.41 26.08 7.63
C VAL A 391 -9.54 26.39 6.15
N SER A 392 -9.23 27.61 5.73
CA SER A 392 -9.26 28.01 4.32
C SER A 392 -8.29 29.15 4.06
N ILE A 393 -7.82 29.23 2.83
CA ILE A 393 -7.30 30.47 2.26
C ILE A 393 -8.42 31.04 1.39
N ASP A 394 -8.67 32.34 1.48
CA ASP A 394 -9.86 32.95 0.90
C ASP A 394 -9.55 33.94 -0.22
N THR A 395 -8.33 34.48 -0.25
CA THR A 395 -7.79 35.34 -1.33
C THR A 395 -6.40 34.85 -1.77
N PRO A 396 -5.86 35.33 -2.89
CA PRO A 396 -4.47 35.06 -3.28
C PRO A 396 -3.46 35.33 -2.16
N LEU A 397 -2.40 34.52 -2.11
CA LEU A 397 -1.22 34.86 -1.33
C LEU A 397 -0.61 36.14 -1.87
N LEU A 398 -0.11 37.01 -0.99
CA LEU A 398 0.74 38.12 -1.41
C LEU A 398 2.07 37.60 -1.96
N ASN A 399 2.79 38.43 -2.72
CA ASN A 399 4.07 38.03 -3.29
C ASN A 399 5.10 37.76 -2.18
N THR A 400 5.59 36.52 -2.09
CA THR A 400 6.59 36.10 -1.10
C THR A 400 8.03 36.20 -1.64
N ALA A 401 8.20 36.48 -2.93
CA ALA A 401 9.42 36.35 -3.72
C ALA A 401 10.03 34.93 -3.71
N GLU A 402 9.29 33.93 -3.22
CA GLU A 402 9.74 32.54 -3.20
C GLU A 402 9.56 31.88 -4.56
N THR A 403 10.48 30.95 -4.85
CA THR A 403 10.37 30.05 -6.00
C THR A 403 9.93 28.64 -5.58
N ASP A 404 9.97 28.34 -4.28
CA ASP A 404 9.65 27.03 -3.72
C ASP A 404 8.47 27.12 -2.75
N PHE A 405 7.33 26.53 -3.14
CA PHE A 405 6.13 26.35 -2.32
C PHE A 405 5.99 24.90 -1.84
N GLY A 406 7.10 24.17 -1.84
CA GLY A 406 7.16 22.80 -1.40
C GLY A 406 6.73 22.66 0.06
N SER A 407 5.84 21.71 0.35
CA SER A 407 5.25 21.48 1.67
C SER A 407 4.49 22.66 2.28
N CYS A 408 4.20 23.72 1.51
CA CYS A 408 3.67 24.99 2.04
C CYS A 408 2.40 24.81 2.89
N PHE A 409 1.51 23.92 2.49
CA PHE A 409 0.27 23.57 3.18
C PHE A 409 0.21 22.10 3.61
N SER A 410 1.36 21.42 3.70
CA SER A 410 1.38 19.99 4.04
C SER A 410 0.87 19.73 5.47
N TYR A 411 -0.06 18.78 5.61
CA TYR A 411 -0.79 18.40 6.82
C TYR A 411 -1.77 19.46 7.36
N TYR A 412 -2.12 20.48 6.57
CA TYR A 412 -3.08 21.50 7.01
C TYR A 412 -4.52 21.00 6.90
N ALA A 413 -5.39 21.49 7.78
CA ALA A 413 -6.82 21.16 7.80
C ALA A 413 -7.65 21.95 6.75
N LEU A 414 -7.02 22.37 5.65
CA LEU A 414 -7.64 23.15 4.59
C LEU A 414 -8.85 22.43 3.99
N ARG A 415 -9.97 23.15 3.93
CA ARG A 415 -11.24 22.71 3.34
C ARG A 415 -11.48 23.31 1.96
N SER A 416 -10.98 24.53 1.74
CA SER A 416 -11.10 25.27 0.48
C SER A 416 -9.88 26.14 0.24
N ILE A 417 -9.58 26.37 -1.03
CA ILE A 417 -8.53 27.24 -1.55
C ILE A 417 -9.07 28.01 -2.76
N PRO A 418 -8.62 29.24 -3.02
CA PRO A 418 -9.08 30.04 -4.15
C PRO A 418 -8.37 29.63 -5.45
N GLU A 419 -8.99 29.90 -6.59
CA GLU A 419 -8.44 29.57 -7.92
C GLU A 419 -7.13 30.28 -8.22
N ASP A 420 -6.95 31.49 -7.71
CA ASP A 420 -5.82 32.36 -7.96
C ASP A 420 -4.84 32.42 -6.77
N LEU A 421 -4.82 31.35 -5.95
CA LEU A 421 -4.01 31.24 -4.73
C LEU A 421 -2.55 31.69 -4.93
N PHE A 422 -1.94 31.30 -6.05
CA PHE A 422 -0.53 31.59 -6.37
C PHE A 422 -0.35 32.70 -7.41
N ALA A 423 -1.38 33.46 -7.77
CA ALA A 423 -1.33 34.44 -8.86
C ALA A 423 -0.27 35.54 -8.69
N ASN A 424 0.01 35.97 -7.45
CA ASN A 424 1.05 36.96 -7.17
C ASN A 424 2.46 36.36 -7.06
N ASN A 425 2.65 35.07 -7.34
CA ASN A 425 3.94 34.37 -7.25
C ASN A 425 4.31 33.68 -8.59
N PRO A 426 4.38 34.41 -9.71
CA PRO A 426 4.57 33.84 -11.05
C PRO A 426 5.93 33.15 -11.23
N GLN A 427 6.91 33.44 -10.37
CA GLN A 427 8.23 32.81 -10.36
C GLN A 427 8.27 31.41 -9.71
N ALA A 428 7.15 30.91 -9.17
CA ALA A 428 7.12 29.61 -8.50
C ALA A 428 7.51 28.46 -9.45
N THR A 429 8.43 27.61 -8.99
CA THR A 429 8.98 26.48 -9.75
C THR A 429 8.69 25.12 -9.09
N ASN A 430 8.45 25.08 -7.78
CA ASN A 430 8.28 23.85 -7.01
C ASN A 430 7.00 23.91 -6.15
N PHE A 431 6.13 22.91 -6.31
CA PHE A 431 4.91 22.68 -5.52
C PHE A 431 4.90 21.28 -4.89
N SER A 432 6.07 20.67 -4.73
CA SER A 432 6.16 19.31 -4.17
C SER A 432 5.59 19.26 -2.76
N TYR A 433 4.79 18.24 -2.44
CA TYR A 433 4.10 18.11 -1.15
C TYR A 433 3.19 19.28 -0.75
N CYS A 434 2.89 20.24 -1.64
CA CYS A 434 2.26 21.51 -1.27
C CYS A 434 0.98 21.32 -0.44
N PHE A 435 0.10 20.39 -0.83
CA PHE A 435 -1.13 20.02 -0.13
C PHE A 435 -1.10 18.57 0.39
N CYS A 436 0.08 17.98 0.53
CA CYS A 436 0.23 16.60 0.99
C CYS A 436 -0.42 16.41 2.36
N SER A 437 -1.22 15.36 2.50
CA SER A 437 -1.96 15.00 3.71
C SER A 437 -2.95 16.07 4.19
N CYS A 438 -3.43 16.96 3.30
CA CYS A 438 -4.59 17.82 3.55
C CYS A 438 -5.90 17.00 3.51
N THR A 439 -6.14 16.21 4.55
CA THR A 439 -7.27 15.27 4.61
C THR A 439 -8.66 15.94 4.65
N SER A 440 -8.73 17.24 4.92
CA SER A 440 -9.97 18.02 4.85
C SER A 440 -10.28 18.53 3.43
N LEU A 441 -9.31 18.51 2.52
CA LEU A 441 -9.45 19.03 1.16
C LEU A 441 -10.13 17.97 0.28
N ARG A 442 -11.33 18.30 -0.23
CA ARG A 442 -12.17 17.39 -1.02
C ARG A 442 -12.29 17.76 -2.49
N SER A 443 -12.02 19.02 -2.82
CA SER A 443 -12.04 19.57 -4.18
C SER A 443 -10.94 20.61 -4.33
N ILE A 444 -10.50 20.83 -5.57
CA ILE A 444 -9.54 21.87 -5.94
C ILE A 444 -10.08 22.67 -7.15
N PRO A 445 -9.79 23.97 -7.22
CA PRO A 445 -10.19 24.80 -8.35
C PRO A 445 -9.33 24.51 -9.59
N GLU A 446 -9.91 24.71 -10.78
CA GLU A 446 -9.25 24.49 -12.07
C GLU A 446 -8.04 25.42 -12.28
N GLY A 447 -8.21 26.71 -11.97
CA GLY A 447 -7.18 27.73 -12.17
C GLY A 447 -6.00 27.72 -11.18
N LEU A 448 -5.91 26.74 -10.27
CA LEU A 448 -5.01 26.77 -9.11
C LEU A 448 -3.55 27.12 -9.45
N PHE A 449 -3.04 26.61 -10.57
CA PHE A 449 -1.67 26.83 -11.05
C PHE A 449 -1.58 27.66 -12.34
N ALA A 450 -2.66 28.34 -12.72
CA ALA A 450 -2.80 29.06 -14.00
C ALA A 450 -1.74 30.15 -14.21
N HIS A 451 -1.21 30.71 -13.13
CA HIS A 451 -0.26 31.82 -13.14
C HIS A 451 1.19 31.42 -12.88
N ASN A 452 1.52 30.11 -12.90
CA ASN A 452 2.86 29.61 -12.57
C ASN A 452 3.54 28.90 -13.77
N PRO A 453 3.84 29.60 -14.88
CA PRO A 453 4.36 28.98 -16.09
C PRO A 453 5.76 28.35 -15.96
N GLN A 454 6.47 28.66 -14.88
CA GLN A 454 7.80 28.14 -14.57
C GLN A 454 7.76 26.90 -13.65
N ALA A 455 6.57 26.41 -13.28
CA ALA A 455 6.43 25.24 -12.42
C ALA A 455 7.00 23.98 -13.09
N THR A 456 7.91 23.30 -12.39
CA THR A 456 8.60 22.09 -12.86
C THR A 456 8.29 20.85 -12.03
N ASN A 457 7.89 21.01 -10.77
CA ASN A 457 7.76 19.90 -9.83
C ASN A 457 6.44 19.96 -9.05
N PHE A 458 5.61 18.94 -9.23
CA PHE A 458 4.33 18.71 -8.54
C PHE A 458 4.34 17.38 -7.76
N SER A 459 5.52 16.85 -7.44
CA SER A 459 5.61 15.55 -6.76
C SER A 459 4.93 15.59 -5.39
N TYR A 460 4.13 14.58 -5.05
CA TYR A 460 3.34 14.49 -3.81
C TYR A 460 2.35 15.64 -3.57
N CYS A 461 2.09 16.52 -4.56
CA CYS A 461 1.36 17.77 -4.32
C CYS A 461 0.02 17.58 -3.61
N PHE A 462 -0.76 16.56 -4.02
CA PHE A 462 -2.06 16.20 -3.44
C PHE A 462 -2.07 14.79 -2.82
N SER A 463 -0.89 14.24 -2.53
CA SER A 463 -0.76 12.91 -1.90
C SER A 463 -1.53 12.86 -0.58
N GLU A 464 -2.24 11.77 -0.32
CA GLU A 464 -3.01 11.53 0.92
C GLU A 464 -4.09 12.59 1.22
N THR A 465 -4.58 13.29 0.19
CA THR A 465 -5.80 14.13 0.28
C THR A 465 -7.06 13.29 0.09
N ARG A 466 -8.25 13.90 0.25
CA ARG A 466 -9.55 13.22 0.06
C ARG A 466 -10.26 13.70 -1.20
N LEU A 467 -9.48 14.07 -2.22
CA LEU A 467 -10.02 14.48 -3.53
C LEU A 467 -10.80 13.32 -4.17
N GLN A 468 -12.00 13.64 -4.67
CA GLN A 468 -12.87 12.69 -5.39
C GLN A 468 -12.87 12.94 -6.90
N SER A 469 -12.54 14.17 -7.32
CA SER A 469 -12.38 14.58 -8.72
C SER A 469 -11.19 15.52 -8.90
N ILE A 470 -10.72 15.65 -10.15
CA ILE A 470 -9.67 16.60 -10.57
C ILE A 470 -10.19 17.40 -11.78
N PRO A 471 -10.02 18.72 -11.81
CA PRO A 471 -10.27 19.54 -13.01
C PRO A 471 -9.33 19.18 -14.16
N GLU A 472 -9.84 19.19 -15.39
CA GLU A 472 -9.06 18.86 -16.60
C GLU A 472 -7.88 19.83 -16.82
N ASP A 473 -8.13 21.13 -16.68
CA ASP A 473 -7.14 22.18 -16.97
C ASP A 473 -6.23 22.55 -15.78
N LEU A 474 -6.18 21.71 -14.73
CA LEU A 474 -5.40 21.97 -13.52
C LEU A 474 -3.92 22.32 -13.80
N PHE A 475 -3.31 21.63 -14.76
CA PHE A 475 -1.91 21.83 -15.16
C PHE A 475 -1.73 22.48 -16.54
N ALA A 476 -2.81 23.05 -17.10
CA ALA A 476 -2.84 23.55 -18.49
C ALA A 476 -1.80 24.65 -18.77
N ASN A 477 -1.42 25.41 -17.74
CA ASN A 477 -0.51 26.55 -17.86
C ASN A 477 0.90 26.26 -17.33
N ASN A 478 1.29 25.00 -17.16
CA ASN A 478 2.61 24.62 -16.62
C ASN A 478 3.45 23.83 -17.64
N PRO A 479 3.86 24.44 -18.77
CA PRO A 479 4.54 23.74 -19.86
C PRO A 479 5.93 23.18 -19.50
N GLN A 480 6.51 23.65 -18.39
CA GLN A 480 7.81 23.21 -17.88
C GLN A 480 7.70 22.07 -16.85
N ALA A 481 6.49 21.58 -16.55
CA ALA A 481 6.29 20.51 -15.57
C ALA A 481 7.00 19.22 -16.00
N THR A 482 7.84 18.69 -15.11
CA THR A 482 8.66 17.48 -15.34
C THR A 482 8.33 16.33 -14.38
N ASP A 483 8.00 16.63 -13.12
CA ASP A 483 7.82 15.64 -12.05
C ASP A 483 6.39 15.65 -11.47
N PHE A 484 5.65 14.57 -11.70
CA PHE A 484 4.31 14.30 -11.17
C PHE A 484 4.29 13.07 -10.24
N ARG A 485 5.46 12.66 -9.73
CA ARG A 485 5.58 11.52 -8.84
C ARG A 485 4.67 11.64 -7.63
N ASP A 486 3.91 10.61 -7.32
CA ASP A 486 2.99 10.54 -6.17
C ASP A 486 1.95 11.70 -6.11
N CYS A 487 1.74 12.44 -7.21
CA CYS A 487 0.97 13.69 -7.17
C CYS A 487 -0.44 13.50 -6.58
N PHE A 488 -1.12 12.39 -6.91
CA PHE A 488 -2.44 12.02 -6.43
C PHE A 488 -2.44 10.68 -5.65
N ASN A 489 -1.29 10.28 -5.10
CA ASN A 489 -1.14 9.04 -4.33
C ASN A 489 -2.15 8.99 -3.17
N LYS A 490 -2.83 7.85 -2.99
CA LYS A 490 -3.80 7.57 -1.91
C LYS A 490 -4.92 8.62 -1.79
N THR A 491 -5.38 9.16 -2.90
CA THR A 491 -6.60 9.99 -2.97
C THR A 491 -7.84 9.12 -3.17
N LEU A 492 -9.03 9.71 -3.14
CA LEU A 492 -10.32 9.01 -3.31
C LEU A 492 -10.85 9.08 -4.75
N LEU A 493 -9.97 9.38 -5.72
CA LEU A 493 -10.35 9.55 -7.12
C LEU A 493 -10.95 8.28 -7.69
N GLN A 494 -12.10 8.41 -8.35
CA GLN A 494 -12.78 7.31 -9.04
C GLN A 494 -12.59 7.37 -10.57
N SER A 495 -12.29 8.57 -11.09
CA SER A 495 -11.95 8.82 -12.50
C SER A 495 -10.91 9.94 -12.62
N VAL A 496 -10.28 10.05 -13.79
CA VAL A 496 -9.39 11.16 -14.17
C VAL A 496 -9.77 11.68 -15.55
N PRO A 497 -9.66 13.01 -15.80
CA PRO A 497 -9.92 13.57 -17.12
C PRO A 497 -8.79 13.25 -18.11
N GLU A 498 -9.12 13.14 -19.40
CA GLU A 498 -8.17 12.81 -20.46
C GLU A 498 -7.12 13.91 -20.65
N GLY A 499 -7.53 15.18 -20.61
CA GLY A 499 -6.65 16.33 -20.82
C GLY A 499 -5.73 16.71 -19.66
N LEU A 500 -5.73 15.97 -18.53
CA LEU A 500 -5.06 16.36 -17.29
C LEU A 500 -3.58 16.76 -17.48
N PHE A 501 -2.85 16.04 -18.34
CA PHE A 501 -1.43 16.27 -18.62
C PHE A 501 -1.17 16.77 -20.05
N ALA A 502 -2.21 17.21 -20.77
CA ALA A 502 -2.13 17.54 -22.20
C ALA A 502 -1.13 18.67 -22.52
N ASN A 503 -0.92 19.59 -21.58
CA ASN A 503 -0.07 20.77 -21.75
C ASN A 503 1.29 20.65 -21.04
N ASN A 504 1.72 19.44 -20.67
CA ASN A 504 2.99 19.21 -19.95
C ASN A 504 3.97 18.36 -20.80
N PRO A 505 4.46 18.86 -21.95
CA PRO A 505 5.27 18.07 -22.89
C PRO A 505 6.65 17.67 -22.34
N GLN A 506 7.10 18.30 -21.25
CA GLN A 506 8.36 18.00 -20.58
C GLN A 506 8.23 16.98 -19.44
N ALA A 507 7.03 16.45 -19.18
CA ALA A 507 6.80 15.49 -18.10
C ALA A 507 7.60 14.20 -18.35
N THR A 508 8.46 13.84 -17.38
CA THR A 508 9.32 12.66 -17.45
C THR A 508 8.97 11.59 -16.42
N ASN A 509 8.34 11.98 -15.31
CA ASN A 509 8.15 11.12 -14.13
C ASN A 509 6.68 11.09 -13.65
N PHE A 510 6.05 9.92 -13.77
CA PHE A 510 4.69 9.62 -13.29
C PHE A 510 4.67 8.50 -12.25
N ARG A 511 5.82 8.27 -11.59
CA ARG A 511 5.95 7.27 -10.53
C ARG A 511 4.85 7.44 -9.47
N ASP A 512 4.11 6.39 -9.16
CA ASP A 512 3.07 6.36 -8.13
C ASP A 512 1.97 7.43 -8.26
N CYS A 513 1.84 8.09 -9.43
CA CYS A 513 1.00 9.28 -9.58
C CYS A 513 -0.43 9.05 -9.11
N PHE A 514 -1.00 7.87 -9.38
CA PHE A 514 -2.34 7.45 -8.99
C PHE A 514 -2.35 6.19 -8.09
N SER A 515 -1.23 5.89 -7.45
CA SER A 515 -1.08 4.70 -6.61
C SER A 515 -1.97 4.80 -5.37
N GLY A 516 -2.71 3.74 -5.07
CA GLY A 516 -3.65 3.65 -3.93
C GLY A 516 -4.94 4.48 -4.09
N THR A 517 -5.27 4.91 -5.31
CA THR A 517 -6.54 5.60 -5.60
C THR A 517 -7.69 4.63 -5.82
N SER A 518 -8.92 5.14 -5.94
CA SER A 518 -10.12 4.33 -6.20
C SER A 518 -10.51 4.27 -7.69
N LEU A 519 -9.56 4.51 -8.60
CA LEU A 519 -9.82 4.59 -10.03
C LEU A 519 -10.38 3.28 -10.55
N GLN A 520 -11.53 3.34 -11.24
CA GLN A 520 -12.20 2.18 -11.83
C GLN A 520 -11.90 2.06 -13.34
N SER A 521 -11.56 3.17 -13.98
CA SER A 521 -11.17 3.28 -15.38
C SER A 521 -10.21 4.46 -15.57
N VAL A 522 -9.42 4.42 -16.65
CA VAL A 522 -8.56 5.53 -17.10
C VAL A 522 -8.82 5.82 -18.58
N PRO A 523 -8.77 7.09 -19.02
CA PRO A 523 -8.91 7.45 -20.42
C PRO A 523 -7.66 7.07 -21.21
N GLU A 524 -7.84 6.75 -22.49
CA GLU A 524 -6.77 6.35 -23.41
C GLU A 524 -5.73 7.47 -23.60
N GLY A 525 -6.18 8.71 -23.78
CA GLY A 525 -5.32 9.86 -24.05
C GLY A 525 -4.60 10.46 -22.84
N LEU A 526 -4.66 9.85 -21.65
CA LEU A 526 -4.16 10.44 -20.39
C LEU A 526 -2.70 10.92 -20.48
N PHE A 527 -1.85 10.17 -21.19
CA PHE A 527 -0.42 10.48 -21.37
C PHE A 527 -0.04 10.86 -22.80
N ALA A 528 -1.02 11.15 -23.67
CA ALA A 528 -0.82 11.31 -25.12
C ALA A 528 0.19 12.41 -25.51
N ASN A 529 0.34 13.45 -24.67
CA ASN A 529 1.21 14.59 -24.94
C ASN A 529 2.54 14.55 -24.16
N ASN A 530 2.81 13.50 -23.38
CA ASN A 530 4.00 13.39 -22.53
C ASN A 530 5.09 12.54 -23.20
N LEU A 531 5.56 12.99 -24.36
CA LEU A 531 6.55 12.28 -25.21
C LEU A 531 7.89 11.97 -24.50
N GLN A 532 8.22 12.72 -23.45
CA GLN A 532 9.44 12.56 -22.66
C GLN A 532 9.26 11.67 -21.42
N ALA A 533 8.07 11.09 -21.20
CA ALA A 533 7.81 10.22 -20.06
C ALA A 533 8.73 9.00 -20.06
N THR A 534 9.45 8.78 -18.96
CA THR A 534 10.43 7.69 -18.79
C THR A 534 10.06 6.71 -17.68
N ASP A 535 9.37 7.18 -16.64
CA ASP A 535 9.11 6.40 -15.42
C ASP A 535 7.61 6.33 -15.08
N PHE A 536 7.05 5.12 -15.12
CA PHE A 536 5.67 4.79 -14.73
C PHE A 536 5.64 3.80 -13.55
N TRP A 537 6.71 3.75 -12.75
CA TRP A 537 6.80 2.90 -11.57
C TRP A 537 5.56 3.05 -10.68
N GLY A 538 4.83 1.98 -10.42
CA GLY A 538 3.68 2.00 -9.51
C GLY A 538 2.54 2.93 -9.89
N CYS A 539 2.51 3.50 -11.12
CA CYS A 539 1.60 4.60 -11.49
C CYS A 539 0.14 4.34 -11.12
N PHE A 540 -0.35 3.11 -11.34
CA PHE A 540 -1.70 2.66 -11.02
C PHE A 540 -1.74 1.56 -9.95
N SER A 541 -0.68 1.41 -9.16
CA SER A 541 -0.59 0.35 -8.16
C SER A 541 -1.71 0.51 -7.11
N GLY A 542 -2.43 -0.56 -6.78
CA GLY A 542 -3.46 -0.54 -5.75
C GLY A 542 -4.75 0.19 -6.15
N THR A 543 -4.97 0.41 -7.45
CA THR A 543 -6.23 0.96 -7.99
C THR A 543 -7.32 -0.11 -8.12
N LEU A 544 -8.53 0.32 -8.46
CA LEU A 544 -9.70 -0.55 -8.71
C LEU A 544 -9.99 -0.72 -10.21
N LEU A 545 -8.97 -0.55 -11.06
CA LEU A 545 -9.13 -0.65 -12.51
C LEU A 545 -9.69 -2.02 -12.89
N GLN A 546 -10.73 -2.03 -13.70
CA GLN A 546 -11.35 -3.28 -14.21
C GLN A 546 -10.70 -3.73 -15.52
N SER A 547 -10.26 -2.77 -16.32
CA SER A 547 -9.54 -2.94 -17.59
C SER A 547 -8.63 -1.72 -17.83
N VAL A 548 -7.74 -1.83 -18.81
CA VAL A 548 -6.83 -0.75 -19.22
C VAL A 548 -7.00 -0.53 -20.74
N PRO A 549 -7.05 0.73 -21.23
CA PRO A 549 -7.06 1.02 -22.66
C PRO A 549 -5.79 0.53 -23.35
N GLU A 550 -5.90 0.15 -24.62
CA GLU A 550 -4.76 -0.35 -25.41
C GLU A 550 -3.70 0.74 -25.62
N ASP A 551 -4.13 1.94 -26.00
CA ASP A 551 -3.22 3.02 -26.38
C ASP A 551 -2.82 3.94 -25.21
N LEU A 552 -3.02 3.51 -23.95
CA LEU A 552 -2.72 4.29 -22.75
C LEU A 552 -1.27 4.82 -22.72
N PHE A 553 -0.31 4.02 -23.21
CA PHE A 553 1.11 4.37 -23.27
C PHE A 553 1.64 4.58 -24.69
N ALA A 554 0.75 4.69 -25.69
CA ALA A 554 1.11 4.70 -27.11
C ALA A 554 2.05 5.86 -27.52
N HIS A 555 2.02 6.96 -26.77
CA HIS A 555 2.75 8.18 -27.07
C HIS A 555 3.95 8.43 -26.14
N ASN A 556 4.42 7.40 -25.42
CA ASN A 556 5.54 7.50 -24.48
C ASN A 556 6.75 6.63 -24.91
N PRO A 557 7.39 6.91 -26.07
CA PRO A 557 8.43 6.04 -26.62
C PRO A 557 9.72 6.00 -25.78
N GLN A 558 9.89 6.93 -24.84
CA GLN A 558 11.02 7.00 -23.92
C GLN A 558 10.78 6.23 -22.61
N ALA A 559 9.61 5.59 -22.42
CA ALA A 559 9.30 4.84 -21.22
C ALA A 559 10.31 3.68 -21.03
N THR A 560 10.93 3.63 -19.85
CA THR A 560 11.96 2.62 -19.50
C THR A 560 11.52 1.70 -18.37
N ASN A 561 10.52 2.09 -17.58
CA ASN A 561 10.21 1.47 -16.29
C ASN A 561 8.69 1.36 -16.06
N PHE A 562 8.21 0.11 -15.98
CA PHE A 562 6.82 -0.24 -15.61
C PHE A 562 6.75 -1.10 -14.35
N TYR A 563 7.79 -1.05 -13.51
CA TYR A 563 7.84 -1.77 -12.24
C TYR A 563 6.61 -1.45 -11.37
N HIS A 564 5.91 -2.45 -10.85
CA HIS A 564 4.65 -2.30 -10.09
C HIS A 564 3.51 -1.53 -10.78
N CYS A 565 3.56 -1.19 -12.07
CA CYS A 565 2.62 -0.24 -12.67
C CYS A 565 1.14 -0.56 -12.39
N PHE A 566 0.74 -1.83 -12.50
CA PHE A 566 -0.61 -2.34 -12.20
C PHE A 566 -0.64 -3.32 -11.01
N SER A 567 0.38 -3.27 -10.15
CA SER A 567 0.48 -4.11 -8.97
C SER A 567 -0.72 -3.87 -8.04
N LEU A 568 -1.23 -4.91 -7.39
CA LEU A 568 -2.35 -4.82 -6.44
C LEU A 568 -3.65 -4.24 -7.04
N CYS A 569 -3.79 -4.20 -8.36
CA CYS A 569 -5.06 -3.85 -9.01
C CYS A 569 -6.05 -5.01 -8.85
N THR A 570 -6.71 -5.07 -7.70
CA THR A 570 -7.52 -6.23 -7.27
C THR A 570 -8.81 -6.43 -8.07
N SER A 571 -9.13 -5.51 -8.99
CA SER A 571 -10.27 -5.60 -9.90
C SER A 571 -9.88 -5.82 -11.37
N LEU A 572 -8.58 -5.87 -11.70
CA LEU A 572 -8.10 -5.89 -13.08
C LEU A 572 -8.22 -7.30 -13.69
N GLN A 573 -9.27 -7.51 -14.50
CA GLN A 573 -9.61 -8.83 -15.03
C GLN A 573 -8.92 -9.16 -16.35
N SER A 574 -8.57 -8.14 -17.14
CA SER A 574 -7.95 -8.31 -18.46
C SER A 574 -7.06 -7.12 -18.82
N VAL A 575 -6.13 -7.36 -19.74
CA VAL A 575 -5.25 -6.35 -20.35
C VAL A 575 -5.23 -6.54 -21.87
N PRO A 576 -5.13 -5.45 -22.65
CA PRO A 576 -5.09 -5.51 -24.11
C PRO A 576 -3.72 -5.98 -24.62
N GLU A 577 -3.68 -6.44 -25.87
CA GLU A 577 -2.47 -6.93 -26.51
C GLU A 577 -1.43 -5.82 -26.72
N GLY A 578 -1.85 -4.66 -27.23
CA GLY A 578 -0.97 -3.53 -27.55
C GLY A 578 -0.52 -2.66 -26.37
N LEU A 579 -0.81 -3.03 -25.11
CA LEU A 579 -0.64 -2.15 -23.94
C LEU A 579 0.75 -1.48 -23.84
N PHE A 580 1.82 -2.21 -24.19
CA PHE A 580 3.21 -1.72 -24.14
C PHE A 580 3.89 -1.63 -25.52
N ALA A 581 3.13 -1.78 -26.61
CA ALA A 581 3.68 -1.97 -27.96
C ALA A 581 4.53 -0.77 -28.48
N HIS A 582 4.31 0.41 -27.92
CA HIS A 582 4.98 1.65 -28.33
C HIS A 582 6.11 2.09 -27.40
N ASN A 583 6.55 1.23 -26.47
CA ASN A 583 7.56 1.54 -25.47
C ASN A 583 8.84 0.70 -25.67
N PRO A 584 9.62 0.92 -26.75
CA PRO A 584 10.74 0.04 -27.12
C PRO A 584 11.94 0.11 -26.15
N GLN A 585 12.00 1.13 -25.28
CA GLN A 585 13.08 1.35 -24.31
C GLN A 585 12.82 0.70 -22.95
N VAL A 586 11.69 0.00 -22.75
CA VAL A 586 11.37 -0.61 -21.46
C VAL A 586 12.40 -1.67 -21.09
N THR A 587 12.88 -1.61 -19.85
CA THR A 587 13.86 -2.54 -19.31
C THR A 587 13.31 -3.40 -18.17
N ASP A 588 12.28 -2.93 -17.45
CA ASP A 588 11.79 -3.56 -16.22
C ASP A 588 10.25 -3.64 -16.16
N PHE A 589 9.73 -4.87 -16.12
CA PHE A 589 8.33 -5.23 -15.90
C PHE A 589 8.12 -5.95 -14.55
N SER A 590 9.07 -5.84 -13.63
CA SER A 590 8.97 -6.55 -12.36
C SER A 590 7.74 -6.12 -11.58
N TYR A 591 7.04 -7.09 -11.00
CA TYR A 591 5.80 -6.88 -10.25
C TYR A 591 4.68 -6.15 -11.02
N CYS A 592 4.79 -5.97 -12.34
CA CYS A 592 3.85 -5.13 -13.10
C CYS A 592 2.39 -5.51 -12.87
N PHE A 593 2.10 -6.82 -12.78
CA PHE A 593 0.77 -7.37 -12.52
C PHE A 593 0.70 -8.18 -11.20
N TYR A 594 1.62 -7.94 -10.26
CA TYR A 594 1.64 -8.63 -8.97
C TYR A 594 0.28 -8.52 -8.26
N LYS A 595 -0.27 -9.66 -7.80
CA LYS A 595 -1.58 -9.72 -7.10
C LYS A 595 -2.75 -9.11 -7.87
N THR A 596 -2.84 -9.39 -9.17
CA THR A 596 -3.99 -9.04 -10.01
C THR A 596 -4.87 -10.27 -10.28
N PRO A 597 -6.20 -10.12 -10.47
CA PRO A 597 -7.10 -11.23 -10.78
C PRO A 597 -7.18 -11.53 -12.29
N LEU A 598 -6.08 -11.33 -13.03
CA LEU A 598 -6.04 -11.62 -14.46
C LEU A 598 -6.37 -13.08 -14.71
N GLN A 599 -7.34 -13.36 -15.59
CA GLN A 599 -7.72 -14.73 -15.95
C GLN A 599 -6.81 -15.32 -17.02
N SER A 600 -6.38 -14.47 -17.95
CA SER A 600 -5.48 -14.77 -19.05
C SER A 600 -4.67 -13.53 -19.42
N VAL A 601 -3.58 -13.72 -20.14
CA VAL A 601 -2.76 -12.64 -20.73
C VAL A 601 -2.65 -12.83 -22.24
N PRO A 602 -2.70 -11.76 -23.05
CA PRO A 602 -2.57 -11.85 -24.50
C PRO A 602 -1.13 -12.16 -24.90
N GLU A 603 -0.95 -12.79 -26.07
CA GLU A 603 0.37 -13.21 -26.57
C GLU A 603 1.29 -12.01 -26.82
N GLY A 604 0.76 -10.94 -27.41
CA GLY A 604 1.50 -9.72 -27.70
C GLY A 604 1.69 -8.75 -26.53
N LEU A 605 1.34 -9.11 -25.28
CA LEU A 605 1.40 -8.19 -24.13
C LEU A 605 2.74 -7.46 -23.98
N PHE A 606 3.85 -8.19 -24.18
CA PHE A 606 5.22 -7.65 -24.11
C PHE A 606 5.89 -7.58 -25.50
N ALA A 607 5.09 -7.58 -26.56
CA ALA A 607 5.59 -7.38 -27.91
C ALA A 607 6.24 -6.00 -28.05
N HIS A 608 7.23 -5.90 -28.93
CA HIS A 608 7.94 -4.65 -29.22
C HIS A 608 8.74 -4.02 -28.05
N ASN A 609 9.00 -4.77 -26.96
CA ASN A 609 9.91 -4.36 -25.88
C ASN A 609 11.24 -5.14 -25.91
N PRO A 610 12.12 -4.94 -26.92
CA PRO A 610 13.32 -5.76 -27.11
C PRO A 610 14.40 -5.54 -26.04
N GLN A 611 14.33 -4.43 -25.30
CA GLN A 611 15.26 -4.08 -24.22
C GLN A 611 14.83 -4.61 -22.85
N ALA A 612 13.67 -5.27 -22.74
CA ALA A 612 13.16 -5.77 -21.47
C ALA A 612 14.09 -6.85 -20.89
N THR A 613 14.63 -6.59 -19.69
CA THR A 613 15.59 -7.47 -19.02
C THR A 613 15.00 -8.21 -17.82
N ASN A 614 13.94 -7.68 -17.20
CA ASN A 614 13.47 -8.16 -15.91
C ASN A 614 11.95 -8.36 -15.87
N PHE A 615 11.53 -9.59 -15.58
CA PHE A 615 10.14 -10.02 -15.40
C PHE A 615 9.91 -10.63 -14.01
N LYS A 616 10.76 -10.27 -13.04
CA LYS A 616 10.67 -10.78 -11.67
C LYS A 616 9.30 -10.49 -11.07
N GLU A 617 8.66 -11.51 -10.49
CA GLU A 617 7.35 -11.37 -9.80
C GLU A 617 6.23 -10.77 -10.67
N CYS A 618 6.38 -10.72 -12.01
CA CYS A 618 5.46 -10.01 -12.89
C CYS A 618 4.01 -10.46 -12.73
N PHE A 619 3.77 -11.76 -12.62
CA PHE A 619 2.47 -12.39 -12.39
C PHE A 619 2.38 -13.14 -11.06
N ARG A 620 3.24 -12.80 -10.08
CA ARG A 620 3.20 -13.45 -8.77
C ARG A 620 1.86 -13.18 -8.10
N ASP A 621 1.30 -14.22 -7.46
CA ASP A 621 0.01 -14.19 -6.80
C ASP A 621 -1.15 -13.74 -7.73
N CYS A 622 -1.03 -13.94 -9.05
CA CYS A 622 -2.17 -13.82 -9.97
C CYS A 622 -3.08 -15.05 -9.81
N THR A 623 -3.88 -15.05 -8.75
CA THR A 623 -4.63 -16.24 -8.28
C THR A 623 -5.77 -16.68 -9.21
N SER A 624 -6.04 -15.93 -10.27
CA SER A 624 -7.03 -16.26 -11.30
C SER A 624 -6.40 -16.65 -12.66
N LEU A 625 -5.07 -16.62 -12.80
CA LEU A 625 -4.39 -16.82 -14.09
C LEU A 625 -4.35 -18.30 -14.48
N GLU A 626 -5.33 -18.74 -15.27
CA GLU A 626 -5.52 -20.16 -15.61
C GLU A 626 -4.65 -20.64 -16.77
N SER A 627 -4.21 -19.73 -17.65
CA SER A 627 -3.38 -20.05 -18.81
C SER A 627 -2.47 -18.90 -19.22
N VAL A 628 -1.38 -19.25 -19.92
CA VAL A 628 -0.46 -18.30 -20.56
C VAL A 628 -0.18 -18.74 -22.00
N PRO A 629 -0.05 -17.80 -22.96
CA PRO A 629 0.23 -18.10 -24.35
C PRO A 629 1.70 -18.48 -24.57
N GLU A 630 1.97 -19.22 -25.64
CA GLU A 630 3.32 -19.67 -25.99
C GLU A 630 4.28 -18.49 -26.27
N GLY A 631 3.81 -17.47 -26.99
CA GLY A 631 4.60 -16.32 -27.40
C GLY A 631 4.71 -15.18 -26.39
N LEU A 632 4.29 -15.36 -25.12
CA LEU A 632 4.20 -14.27 -24.13
C LEU A 632 5.50 -13.44 -24.00
N PHE A 633 6.66 -14.10 -24.07
CA PHE A 633 7.98 -13.45 -23.97
C PHE A 633 8.77 -13.51 -25.28
N ALA A 634 8.11 -13.74 -26.42
CA ALA A 634 8.76 -14.01 -27.72
C ALA A 634 9.63 -12.85 -28.23
N HIS A 635 9.31 -11.61 -27.83
CA HIS A 635 9.95 -10.40 -28.32
C HIS A 635 10.93 -9.76 -27.32
N ASN A 636 11.32 -10.48 -26.25
CA ASN A 636 12.18 -9.96 -25.18
C ASN A 636 13.54 -10.71 -25.11
N PRO A 637 14.41 -10.62 -26.14
CA PRO A 637 15.64 -11.41 -26.22
C PRO A 637 16.68 -11.07 -25.15
N GLN A 638 16.56 -9.91 -24.49
CA GLN A 638 17.44 -9.46 -23.41
C GLN A 638 16.94 -9.87 -22.01
N ALA A 639 15.83 -10.61 -21.90
CA ALA A 639 15.30 -11.03 -20.61
C ALA A 639 16.31 -11.92 -19.85
N THR A 640 16.65 -11.50 -18.62
CA THR A 640 17.64 -12.15 -17.75
C THR A 640 17.04 -12.84 -16.53
N SER A 641 15.87 -12.38 -16.05
CA SER A 641 15.25 -12.88 -14.82
C SER A 641 13.75 -13.11 -15.00
N PHE A 642 13.32 -14.34 -14.69
CA PHE A 642 11.92 -14.76 -14.53
C PHE A 642 11.68 -15.25 -13.10
N SER A 643 12.48 -14.78 -12.14
CA SER A 643 12.35 -15.20 -10.75
C SER A 643 10.97 -14.87 -10.21
N TYR A 644 10.32 -15.84 -9.55
CA TYR A 644 8.95 -15.74 -9.03
C TYR A 644 7.87 -15.36 -10.07
N CYS A 645 8.15 -15.36 -11.38
CA CYS A 645 7.26 -14.76 -12.39
C CYS A 645 5.82 -15.29 -12.31
N PHE A 646 5.64 -16.60 -12.13
CA PHE A 646 4.34 -17.26 -12.00
C PHE A 646 4.14 -17.89 -10.62
N ASN A 647 4.85 -17.41 -9.60
CA ASN A 647 4.74 -17.94 -8.24
C ASN A 647 3.32 -17.79 -7.69
N GLN A 648 2.77 -18.85 -7.09
CA GLN A 648 1.42 -18.88 -6.52
C GLN A 648 0.29 -18.58 -7.54
N THR A 649 0.46 -18.98 -8.80
CA THR A 649 -0.60 -18.93 -9.82
C THR A 649 -1.38 -20.26 -9.87
N PRO A 650 -2.61 -20.28 -10.39
CA PRO A 650 -3.40 -21.52 -10.51
C PRO A 650 -3.10 -22.33 -11.79
N LEU A 651 -2.00 -22.02 -12.50
CA LEU A 651 -1.63 -22.69 -13.75
C LEU A 651 -1.52 -24.21 -13.54
N GLN A 652 -2.20 -24.97 -14.40
CA GLN A 652 -2.14 -26.44 -14.40
C GLN A 652 -1.17 -27.00 -15.45
N SER A 653 -0.84 -26.20 -16.45
CA SER A 653 0.10 -26.52 -17.53
C SER A 653 0.74 -25.24 -18.08
N VAL A 654 1.87 -25.38 -18.76
CA VAL A 654 2.56 -24.28 -19.46
C VAL A 654 2.98 -24.73 -20.87
N PRO A 655 3.00 -23.81 -21.85
CA PRO A 655 3.41 -24.14 -23.22
C PRO A 655 4.94 -24.37 -23.31
N GLU A 656 5.37 -25.18 -24.27
CA GLU A 656 6.78 -25.51 -24.47
C GLU A 656 7.62 -24.28 -24.86
N GLY A 657 7.08 -23.42 -25.72
CA GLY A 657 7.76 -22.23 -26.21
C GLY A 657 7.78 -21.03 -25.27
N LEU A 658 7.27 -21.13 -24.03
CA LEU A 658 7.10 -19.99 -23.11
C LEU A 658 8.36 -19.12 -22.95
N PHE A 659 9.53 -19.75 -22.88
CA PHE A 659 10.84 -19.08 -22.74
C PHE A 659 11.75 -19.25 -23.95
N ALA A 660 11.21 -19.65 -25.11
CA ALA A 660 11.99 -20.06 -26.28
C ALA A 660 12.86 -18.95 -26.90
N ASN A 661 12.50 -17.68 -26.67
CA ASN A 661 13.17 -16.53 -27.27
C ASN A 661 13.97 -15.70 -26.25
N ASN A 662 14.31 -16.26 -25.09
CA ASN A 662 15.01 -15.53 -24.02
C ASN A 662 16.40 -16.14 -23.74
N PRO A 663 17.36 -16.07 -24.69
CA PRO A 663 18.65 -16.75 -24.58
C PRO A 663 19.55 -16.22 -23.45
N GLN A 664 19.28 -15.02 -22.95
CA GLN A 664 20.01 -14.38 -21.85
C GLN A 664 19.43 -14.71 -20.46
N ALA A 665 18.37 -15.52 -20.37
CA ALA A 665 17.74 -15.84 -19.10
C ALA A 665 18.72 -16.60 -18.18
N THR A 666 18.97 -16.06 -16.99
CA THR A 666 19.90 -16.60 -15.99
C THR A 666 19.21 -17.11 -14.74
N ASP A 667 18.02 -16.60 -14.41
CA ASP A 667 17.34 -16.88 -13.13
C ASP A 667 15.87 -17.29 -13.32
N PHE A 668 15.57 -18.53 -12.97
CA PHE A 668 14.23 -19.12 -12.91
C PHE A 668 13.84 -19.49 -11.47
N SER A 669 14.50 -18.90 -10.47
CA SER A 669 14.24 -19.22 -9.06
C SER A 669 12.80 -18.90 -8.70
N TYR A 670 12.11 -19.83 -8.04
CA TYR A 670 10.70 -19.72 -7.64
C TYR A 670 9.70 -19.49 -8.79
N CYS A 671 10.10 -19.63 -10.06
CA CYS A 671 9.27 -19.25 -11.22
C CYS A 671 7.87 -19.87 -11.18
N PHE A 672 7.75 -21.16 -10.83
CA PHE A 672 6.50 -21.89 -10.66
C PHE A 672 6.31 -22.42 -9.23
N ASN A 673 6.95 -21.81 -8.24
CA ASN A 673 6.77 -22.20 -6.84
C ASN A 673 5.29 -22.08 -6.44
N LEU A 674 4.76 -23.08 -5.72
CA LEU A 674 3.36 -23.17 -5.29
C LEU A 674 2.35 -23.06 -6.44
N THR A 675 2.74 -23.49 -7.65
CA THR A 675 1.87 -23.52 -8.84
C THR A 675 1.39 -24.97 -9.05
N PRO A 676 0.09 -25.23 -9.30
CA PRO A 676 -0.45 -26.59 -9.35
C PRO A 676 -0.21 -27.29 -10.71
N LEU A 677 1.01 -27.17 -11.28
CA LEU A 677 1.35 -27.85 -12.55
C LEU A 677 1.31 -29.37 -12.37
N GLN A 678 0.59 -30.06 -13.25
CA GLN A 678 0.54 -31.53 -13.24
C GLN A 678 1.67 -32.16 -14.06
N SER A 679 2.13 -31.44 -15.09
CA SER A 679 3.23 -31.82 -15.99
C SER A 679 3.90 -30.57 -16.54
N VAL A 680 5.14 -30.72 -17.02
CA VAL A 680 5.88 -29.67 -17.74
C VAL A 680 6.40 -30.23 -19.08
N PRO A 681 6.48 -29.41 -20.14
CA PRO A 681 7.03 -29.83 -21.42
C PRO A 681 8.56 -30.00 -21.34
N GLU A 682 9.11 -30.92 -22.13
CA GLU A 682 10.55 -31.21 -22.16
C GLU A 682 11.38 -29.99 -22.60
N GLY A 683 10.89 -29.25 -23.59
CA GLY A 683 11.57 -28.08 -24.16
C GLY A 683 11.42 -26.77 -23.38
N LEU A 684 10.81 -26.76 -22.19
CA LEU A 684 10.47 -25.53 -21.45
C LEU A 684 11.66 -24.57 -21.27
N PHE A 685 12.85 -25.12 -21.01
CA PHE A 685 14.09 -24.35 -20.82
C PHE A 685 15.14 -24.58 -21.92
N ALA A 686 14.74 -25.17 -23.06
CA ALA A 686 15.66 -25.62 -24.11
C ALA A 686 16.49 -24.49 -24.74
N ASN A 687 15.96 -23.25 -24.73
CA ASN A 687 16.59 -22.10 -25.37
C ASN A 687 17.19 -21.10 -24.38
N ASN A 688 17.45 -21.51 -23.13
CA ASN A 688 18.01 -20.66 -22.07
C ASN A 688 19.41 -21.15 -21.63
N PRO A 689 20.43 -21.11 -22.50
CA PRO A 689 21.74 -21.71 -22.23
C PRO A 689 22.50 -21.01 -21.09
N GLN A 690 22.13 -19.78 -20.74
CA GLN A 690 22.73 -19.01 -19.65
C GLN A 690 22.06 -19.24 -18.29
N ALA A 691 21.03 -20.10 -18.20
CA ALA A 691 20.32 -20.35 -16.94
C ALA A 691 21.27 -20.90 -15.87
N THR A 692 21.37 -20.19 -14.74
CA THR A 692 22.27 -20.51 -13.63
C THR A 692 21.54 -21.02 -12.39
N SER A 693 20.28 -20.62 -12.17
CA SER A 693 19.51 -20.99 -10.99
C SER A 693 18.09 -21.46 -11.33
N PHE A 694 17.74 -22.63 -10.79
CA PHE A 694 16.40 -23.21 -10.77
C PHE A 694 15.92 -23.44 -9.32
N SER A 695 16.44 -22.67 -8.38
CA SER A 695 16.12 -22.81 -6.96
C SER A 695 14.63 -22.64 -6.72
N TYR A 696 13.98 -23.57 -6.03
CA TYR A 696 12.53 -23.56 -5.78
C TYR A 696 11.64 -23.49 -7.04
N CYS A 697 12.18 -23.74 -8.24
CA CYS A 697 11.45 -23.50 -9.50
C CYS A 697 10.08 -24.20 -9.55
N PHE A 698 10.01 -25.46 -9.10
CA PHE A 698 8.79 -26.27 -9.01
C PHE A 698 8.48 -26.69 -7.56
N ASN A 699 8.87 -25.88 -6.58
CA ASN A 699 8.61 -26.17 -5.17
C ASN A 699 7.08 -26.23 -4.91
N HIS A 700 6.65 -27.24 -4.16
CA HIS A 700 5.26 -27.57 -3.87
C HIS A 700 4.34 -27.67 -5.11
N THR A 701 4.90 -28.08 -6.25
CA THR A 701 4.15 -28.34 -7.48
C THR A 701 3.73 -29.82 -7.55
N PRO A 702 2.46 -30.17 -7.81
CA PRO A 702 1.98 -31.55 -7.85
C PRO A 702 2.34 -32.27 -9.16
N LEU A 703 3.60 -32.18 -9.59
CA LEU A 703 4.09 -32.86 -10.80
C LEU A 703 3.93 -34.37 -10.66
N GLN A 704 3.30 -34.99 -11.65
CA GLN A 704 3.18 -36.46 -11.73
C GLN A 704 4.46 -37.10 -12.30
N SER A 705 5.12 -36.40 -13.22
CA SER A 705 6.36 -36.82 -13.86
C SER A 705 7.21 -35.63 -14.27
N ILE A 706 8.52 -35.83 -14.37
CA ILE A 706 9.48 -34.86 -14.90
C ILE A 706 9.99 -35.38 -16.26
N PRO A 707 10.05 -34.58 -17.34
CA PRO A 707 10.71 -34.96 -18.58
C PRO A 707 12.22 -35.11 -18.40
N GLY A 708 12.83 -36.14 -18.98
CA GLY A 708 14.28 -36.39 -18.86
C GLY A 708 15.15 -35.28 -19.43
N GLY A 709 14.70 -34.60 -20.49
CA GLY A 709 15.40 -33.51 -21.15
C GLY A 709 15.18 -32.12 -20.56
N LEU A 710 14.42 -31.97 -19.47
CA LEU A 710 13.96 -30.67 -18.96
C LEU A 710 15.09 -29.63 -18.75
N PHE A 711 16.27 -30.09 -18.30
CA PHE A 711 17.44 -29.24 -18.06
C PHE A 711 18.61 -29.51 -19.01
N ALA A 712 18.39 -30.25 -20.10
CA ALA A 712 19.45 -30.74 -20.98
C ALA A 712 20.22 -29.61 -21.69
N HIS A 713 19.62 -28.44 -21.84
CA HIS A 713 20.21 -27.30 -22.55
C HIS A 713 20.71 -26.17 -21.63
N ASN A 714 20.82 -26.42 -20.32
CA ASN A 714 21.24 -25.40 -19.33
C ASN A 714 22.61 -25.76 -18.70
N PRO A 715 23.72 -25.74 -19.47
CA PRO A 715 25.04 -26.17 -18.99
C PRO A 715 25.65 -25.23 -17.93
N GLN A 716 25.10 -24.02 -17.78
CA GLN A 716 25.52 -23.04 -16.78
C GLN A 716 24.79 -23.19 -15.44
N ALA A 717 23.87 -24.15 -15.30
CA ALA A 717 23.12 -24.35 -14.07
C ALA A 717 24.05 -24.70 -12.90
N THR A 718 23.99 -23.90 -11.84
CA THR A 718 24.80 -24.07 -10.62
C THR A 718 23.97 -24.44 -9.39
N ASN A 719 22.67 -24.19 -9.41
CA ASN A 719 21.82 -24.25 -8.22
C ASN A 719 20.42 -24.86 -8.49
N PHE A 720 20.12 -25.96 -7.81
CA PHE A 720 18.83 -26.66 -7.81
C PHE A 720 18.23 -26.81 -6.40
N TRP A 721 18.60 -25.92 -5.47
CA TRP A 721 18.08 -25.95 -4.09
C TRP A 721 16.55 -25.95 -4.07
N CYS A 722 15.94 -26.94 -3.41
CA CYS A 722 14.49 -27.10 -3.29
C CYS A 722 13.70 -27.13 -4.61
N CYS A 723 14.36 -27.40 -5.75
CA CYS A 723 13.72 -27.29 -7.08
C CYS A 723 12.40 -28.07 -7.20
N PHE A 724 12.35 -29.27 -6.61
CA PHE A 724 11.18 -30.16 -6.58
C PHE A 724 10.71 -30.48 -5.15
N GLU A 725 11.12 -29.70 -4.14
CA GLU A 725 10.68 -29.97 -2.76
C GLU A 725 9.14 -29.93 -2.70
N GLY A 726 8.52 -30.89 -2.01
CA GLY A 726 7.08 -30.97 -1.86
C GLY A 726 6.31 -31.40 -3.11
N CYS A 727 6.97 -31.95 -4.15
CA CYS A 727 6.29 -32.57 -5.29
C CYS A 727 5.63 -33.91 -4.87
N THR A 728 4.54 -33.83 -4.11
CA THR A 728 3.91 -34.97 -3.44
C THR A 728 3.25 -35.97 -4.40
N SER A 729 3.05 -35.62 -5.67
CA SER A 729 2.50 -36.51 -6.70
C SER A 729 3.58 -37.22 -7.55
N LEU A 730 4.85 -36.87 -7.36
CA LEU A 730 5.96 -37.38 -8.17
C LEU A 730 6.29 -38.81 -7.76
N GLN A 731 6.10 -39.78 -8.67
CA GLN A 731 6.33 -41.20 -8.39
C GLN A 731 7.75 -41.68 -8.73
N SER A 732 8.39 -41.06 -9.72
CA SER A 732 9.74 -41.42 -10.19
C SER A 732 10.46 -40.21 -10.77
N VAL A 733 11.80 -40.29 -10.80
CA VAL A 733 12.67 -39.29 -11.46
C VAL A 733 13.20 -39.91 -12.77
N PRO A 734 13.18 -39.20 -13.92
CA PRO A 734 13.66 -39.74 -15.19
C PRO A 734 15.19 -39.93 -15.19
N GLU A 735 15.66 -40.91 -15.97
CA GLU A 735 17.09 -41.06 -16.24
C GLU A 735 17.66 -39.81 -16.92
N GLY A 736 18.86 -39.43 -16.51
CA GLY A 736 19.62 -38.38 -17.20
C GLY A 736 19.19 -36.93 -16.92
N LEU A 737 18.25 -36.68 -16.00
CA LEU A 737 17.71 -35.34 -15.69
C LEU A 737 18.77 -34.23 -15.53
N PHE A 738 19.90 -34.55 -14.88
CA PHE A 738 20.99 -33.60 -14.61
C PHE A 738 22.28 -33.86 -15.42
N THR A 739 22.21 -34.65 -16.51
CA THR A 739 23.40 -35.12 -17.24
C THR A 739 24.28 -33.97 -17.76
N ASN A 740 23.66 -32.90 -18.25
CA ASN A 740 24.37 -31.78 -18.88
C ASN A 740 24.67 -30.63 -17.91
N ASN A 741 24.24 -30.71 -16.64
CA ASN A 741 24.43 -29.67 -15.64
C ASN A 741 25.70 -29.94 -14.82
N THR A 742 26.85 -29.89 -15.49
CA THR A 742 28.15 -30.27 -14.90
C THR A 742 28.69 -29.25 -13.89
N GLN A 743 28.11 -28.04 -13.86
CA GLN A 743 28.53 -26.93 -12.98
C GLN A 743 27.70 -26.82 -11.69
N VAL A 744 26.79 -27.76 -11.44
CA VAL A 744 25.96 -27.72 -10.22
C VAL A 744 26.83 -27.83 -8.97
N THR A 745 26.59 -26.91 -8.04
CA THR A 745 27.25 -26.88 -6.72
C THR A 745 26.28 -27.19 -5.57
N ASN A 746 24.97 -27.11 -5.81
CA ASN A 746 23.95 -27.20 -4.77
C ASN A 746 22.72 -28.01 -5.21
N PHE A 747 22.48 -29.15 -4.55
CA PHE A 747 21.27 -29.99 -4.65
C PHE A 747 20.54 -30.13 -3.30
N LYS A 748 20.82 -29.23 -2.35
CA LYS A 748 20.16 -29.23 -1.04
C LYS A 748 18.65 -29.33 -1.22
N GLU A 749 18.02 -30.25 -0.48
CA GLU A 749 16.56 -30.41 -0.39
C GLU A 749 15.84 -30.56 -1.75
N CYS A 750 16.53 -30.89 -2.84
CA CYS A 750 15.99 -30.84 -4.20
C CYS A 750 14.69 -31.65 -4.38
N PHE A 751 14.60 -32.82 -3.75
CA PHE A 751 13.42 -33.70 -3.75
C PHE A 751 12.86 -33.92 -2.34
N LYS A 752 13.11 -32.99 -1.40
CA LYS A 752 12.59 -33.10 -0.04
C LYS A 752 11.06 -33.18 -0.04
N ASP A 753 10.49 -34.01 0.82
CA ASP A 753 9.05 -34.24 0.97
C ASP A 753 8.31 -34.62 -0.33
N CYS A 754 9.01 -35.22 -1.31
CA CYS A 754 8.40 -35.95 -2.43
C CYS A 754 7.83 -37.29 -1.93
N THR A 755 6.70 -37.22 -1.22
CA THR A 755 6.17 -38.35 -0.43
C THR A 755 5.71 -39.55 -1.26
N SER A 756 5.38 -39.36 -2.54
CA SER A 756 5.03 -40.45 -3.47
C SER A 756 6.21 -41.03 -4.25
N LEU A 757 7.43 -40.51 -4.07
CA LEU A 757 8.59 -40.94 -4.84
C LEU A 757 9.01 -42.37 -4.44
N GLU A 758 8.79 -43.34 -5.33
CA GLU A 758 9.04 -44.77 -5.03
C GLU A 758 10.48 -45.19 -5.34
N SER A 759 11.09 -44.59 -6.38
CA SER A 759 12.41 -44.94 -6.88
C SER A 759 13.13 -43.76 -7.55
N VAL A 760 14.46 -43.86 -7.61
CA VAL A 760 15.34 -42.91 -8.31
C VAL A 760 16.29 -43.66 -9.25
N PRO A 761 16.70 -43.07 -10.39
CA PRO A 761 17.52 -43.75 -11.39
C PRO A 761 18.99 -43.84 -10.99
N THR A 762 19.69 -44.82 -11.57
CA THR A 762 21.15 -44.95 -11.43
C THR A 762 21.85 -43.69 -11.93
N GLY A 763 22.82 -43.20 -11.16
CA GLY A 763 23.68 -42.09 -11.60
C GLY A 763 22.99 -40.73 -11.71
N LEU A 764 21.85 -40.51 -11.05
CA LEU A 764 21.10 -39.24 -11.10
C LEU A 764 21.99 -38.00 -10.90
N PHE A 765 22.95 -38.05 -9.97
CA PHE A 765 23.90 -36.96 -9.69
C PHE A 765 25.34 -37.27 -10.13
N ALA A 766 25.56 -38.31 -10.92
CA ALA A 766 26.91 -38.78 -11.25
C ALA A 766 27.71 -37.81 -12.14
N ASN A 767 27.02 -36.92 -12.87
CA ASN A 767 27.62 -35.96 -13.80
C ASN A 767 27.85 -34.56 -13.19
N SER A 768 27.65 -34.39 -11.88
CA SER A 768 27.81 -33.11 -11.18
C SER A 768 28.96 -33.16 -10.15
N PRO A 769 30.23 -33.22 -10.59
CA PRO A 769 31.38 -33.47 -9.72
C PRO A 769 31.71 -32.31 -8.75
N GLN A 770 31.11 -31.13 -8.97
CA GLN A 770 31.35 -29.90 -8.19
C GLN A 770 30.33 -29.69 -7.06
N VAL A 771 29.39 -30.61 -6.84
CA VAL A 771 28.36 -30.46 -5.81
C VAL A 771 28.99 -30.46 -4.42
N LYS A 772 28.73 -29.41 -3.66
CA LYS A 772 29.22 -29.23 -2.29
C LYS A 772 28.19 -29.72 -1.26
N ASP A 773 26.90 -29.53 -1.57
CA ASP A 773 25.81 -29.73 -0.64
C ASP A 773 24.70 -30.61 -1.23
N PHE A 774 24.49 -31.79 -0.63
CA PHE A 774 23.38 -32.70 -0.91
C PHE A 774 22.38 -32.76 0.27
N SER A 775 22.49 -31.85 1.24
CA SER A 775 21.77 -31.93 2.51
C SER A 775 20.27 -32.05 2.30
N GLY A 776 19.64 -33.03 2.97
CA GLY A 776 18.19 -33.25 2.89
C GLY A 776 17.62 -33.55 1.50
N CYS A 777 18.44 -33.86 0.48
CA CYS A 777 18.00 -33.99 -0.92
C CYS A 777 16.76 -34.90 -1.10
N PHE A 778 16.65 -35.99 -0.33
CA PHE A 778 15.51 -36.92 -0.33
C PHE A 778 14.83 -37.01 1.05
N SER A 779 15.03 -36.01 1.91
CA SER A 779 14.43 -36.02 3.25
C SER A 779 12.91 -36.11 3.13
N GLY A 780 12.26 -36.97 3.89
CA GLY A 780 10.80 -37.12 3.87
C GLY A 780 10.22 -37.82 2.62
N CYS A 781 11.04 -38.42 1.77
CA CYS A 781 10.58 -39.30 0.68
C CYS A 781 10.04 -40.62 1.27
N THR A 782 8.82 -40.60 1.80
CA THR A 782 8.26 -41.71 2.59
C THR A 782 7.90 -42.94 1.77
N ALA A 783 7.69 -42.83 0.46
CA ALA A 783 7.48 -43.97 -0.44
C ALA A 783 8.77 -44.61 -0.98
N LEU A 784 9.94 -43.98 -0.80
CA LEU A 784 11.19 -44.42 -1.42
C LEU A 784 11.66 -45.76 -0.84
N GLN A 785 11.64 -46.83 -1.65
CA GLN A 785 11.84 -48.20 -1.16
C GLN A 785 13.29 -48.68 -1.19
N SER A 786 14.05 -48.23 -2.18
CA SER A 786 15.44 -48.65 -2.43
C SER A 786 16.24 -47.56 -3.15
N LEU A 787 17.56 -47.58 -2.99
CA LEU A 787 18.48 -46.68 -3.68
C LEU A 787 19.31 -47.45 -4.73
N PRO A 788 19.54 -46.89 -5.93
CA PRO A 788 20.40 -47.50 -6.94
C PRO A 788 21.88 -47.33 -6.61
N SER A 789 22.73 -48.22 -7.14
CA SER A 789 24.19 -48.05 -7.11
C SER A 789 24.61 -46.80 -7.88
N GLY A 790 25.75 -46.20 -7.51
CA GLY A 790 26.32 -45.06 -8.22
C GLY A 790 25.49 -43.77 -8.24
N LEU A 791 24.52 -43.61 -7.31
CA LEU A 791 23.60 -42.46 -7.26
C LEU A 791 24.31 -41.09 -7.19
N PHE A 792 25.38 -40.99 -6.40
CA PHE A 792 26.14 -39.76 -6.17
C PHE A 792 27.57 -39.85 -6.71
N ALA A 793 28.11 -38.73 -7.19
CA ALA A 793 29.54 -38.56 -7.43
C ALA A 793 29.96 -37.10 -7.21
N SER A 794 30.80 -36.85 -6.20
CA SER A 794 31.41 -35.54 -5.97
C SER A 794 32.63 -35.67 -5.08
N THR A 795 33.77 -35.18 -5.55
CA THR A 795 35.01 -35.19 -4.76
C THR A 795 35.07 -34.04 -3.75
N VAL A 796 34.12 -33.10 -3.79
CA VAL A 796 34.12 -31.87 -2.99
C VAL A 796 32.93 -31.75 -2.04
N ALA A 797 31.98 -32.70 -2.07
CA ALA A 797 30.82 -32.69 -1.18
C ALA A 797 31.24 -32.83 0.30
N THR A 798 30.87 -31.85 1.12
CA THR A 798 31.15 -31.85 2.56
C THR A 798 29.91 -32.19 3.39
N ASP A 799 28.74 -31.78 2.93
CA ASP A 799 27.47 -31.85 3.66
C ASP A 799 26.53 -32.90 3.04
N PHE A 800 26.19 -33.92 3.83
CA PHE A 800 25.41 -35.08 3.38
C PHE A 800 24.50 -35.64 4.48
N ASN A 801 23.21 -35.30 4.46
CA ASN A 801 22.17 -35.86 5.33
C ASN A 801 20.86 -36.11 4.55
N CYS A 802 20.96 -36.90 3.48
CA CYS A 802 19.95 -36.94 2.42
C CYS A 802 18.65 -37.70 2.73
N PHE A 803 18.66 -38.70 3.62
CA PHE A 803 17.57 -39.70 3.70
C PHE A 803 16.77 -39.66 5.00
N TYR A 804 16.79 -38.52 5.71
CA TYR A 804 16.01 -38.34 6.92
C TYR A 804 14.53 -38.68 6.68
N ARG A 805 13.93 -39.52 7.52
CA ARG A 805 12.52 -39.97 7.43
C ARG A 805 12.11 -40.60 6.10
N CYS A 806 13.01 -41.25 5.38
CA CYS A 806 12.65 -42.17 4.29
C CYS A 806 12.08 -43.47 4.87
N THR A 807 10.83 -43.43 5.35
CA THR A 807 10.24 -44.50 6.18
C THR A 807 10.09 -45.84 5.47
N SER A 808 9.93 -45.86 4.13
CA SER A 808 9.84 -47.09 3.34
C SER A 808 11.19 -47.65 2.88
N LEU A 809 12.31 -46.98 3.15
CA LEU A 809 13.63 -47.38 2.65
C LEU A 809 14.09 -48.69 3.29
N ARG A 810 14.14 -49.77 2.52
CA ARG A 810 14.44 -51.14 3.03
C ARG A 810 15.92 -51.49 3.02
N SER A 811 16.67 -50.97 2.05
CA SER A 811 18.07 -51.32 1.80
C SER A 811 18.85 -50.17 1.17
N ILE A 812 20.15 -50.13 1.46
CA ILE A 812 21.11 -49.14 0.96
C ILE A 812 22.21 -49.89 0.18
N PRO A 813 22.66 -49.42 -0.99
CA PRO A 813 23.76 -50.03 -1.74
C PRO A 813 25.12 -49.73 -1.09
N ALA A 814 26.06 -50.69 -1.17
CA ALA A 814 27.37 -50.58 -0.51
C ALA A 814 28.23 -49.42 -1.03
N ASP A 815 28.00 -48.99 -2.27
CA ASP A 815 28.76 -47.93 -2.94
C ASP A 815 28.14 -46.53 -2.81
N LEU A 816 27.05 -46.37 -2.04
CA LEU A 816 26.29 -45.11 -1.92
C LEU A 816 27.18 -43.88 -1.67
N LEU A 817 28.16 -44.03 -0.77
CA LEU A 817 29.08 -42.95 -0.35
C LEU A 817 30.49 -43.07 -0.95
N ALA A 818 30.75 -44.12 -1.75
CA ALA A 818 32.10 -44.48 -2.20
C ALA A 818 32.77 -43.39 -3.06
N LYS A 819 31.96 -42.58 -3.75
CA LYS A 819 32.40 -41.45 -4.60
C LYS A 819 32.28 -40.08 -3.90
N LEU A 820 32.18 -40.05 -2.57
CA LEU A 820 32.03 -38.83 -1.76
C LEU A 820 33.13 -38.71 -0.66
N PRO A 821 34.43 -38.75 -1.01
CA PRO A 821 35.52 -38.84 -0.03
C PRO A 821 35.67 -37.63 0.90
N ALA A 822 35.09 -36.48 0.54
CA ALA A 822 35.18 -35.23 1.29
C ALA A 822 34.12 -35.06 2.39
N VAL A 823 33.12 -35.94 2.47
CA VAL A 823 32.03 -35.83 3.45
C VAL A 823 32.58 -35.86 4.87
N THR A 824 32.20 -34.86 5.66
CA THR A 824 32.63 -34.73 7.06
C THR A 824 31.50 -35.01 8.04
N ASN A 825 30.24 -34.93 7.60
CA ASN A 825 29.09 -35.01 8.48
C ASN A 825 27.99 -35.92 7.90
N LEU A 826 27.57 -36.93 8.67
CA LEU A 826 26.43 -37.82 8.35
C LEU A 826 25.31 -37.73 9.39
N SER A 827 25.23 -36.60 10.11
CA SER A 827 24.24 -36.42 11.16
C SER A 827 22.82 -36.62 10.64
N SER A 828 22.05 -37.48 11.31
CA SER A 828 20.65 -37.82 11.01
C SER A 828 20.38 -38.36 9.59
N CYS A 829 21.42 -38.77 8.85
CA CYS A 829 21.31 -39.11 7.43
C CYS A 829 20.23 -40.16 7.13
N PHE A 830 20.08 -41.18 7.99
CA PHE A 830 19.05 -42.23 7.88
C PHE A 830 18.08 -42.21 9.07
N SER A 831 18.05 -41.14 9.87
CA SER A 831 17.19 -41.12 11.05
C SER A 831 15.71 -41.23 10.64
N GLY A 832 14.96 -42.10 11.29
CA GLY A 832 13.55 -42.38 10.98
C GLY A 832 13.34 -43.24 9.73
N CYS A 833 14.38 -43.88 9.17
CA CYS A 833 14.22 -44.91 8.14
C CYS A 833 13.68 -46.21 8.77
N THR A 834 12.40 -46.21 9.13
CA THR A 834 11.78 -47.28 9.95
C THR A 834 11.76 -48.65 9.26
N ALA A 835 11.77 -48.72 7.93
CA ALA A 835 11.85 -49.97 7.19
C ALA A 835 13.28 -50.50 6.93
N LEU A 836 14.33 -49.75 7.30
CA LEU A 836 15.72 -50.11 6.98
C LEU A 836 16.16 -51.31 7.82
N ARG A 837 16.40 -52.46 7.18
CA ARG A 837 16.67 -53.73 7.87
C ARG A 837 18.15 -54.00 8.15
N SER A 838 19.02 -53.49 7.29
CA SER A 838 20.46 -53.78 7.33
C SER A 838 21.27 -52.67 6.70
N VAL A 839 22.49 -52.49 7.19
CA VAL A 839 23.52 -51.62 6.59
C VAL A 839 24.53 -52.52 5.83
N PRO A 840 24.89 -52.21 4.58
CA PRO A 840 25.87 -53.01 3.84
C PRO A 840 27.28 -52.89 4.42
N ALA A 841 28.07 -53.96 4.31
CA ALA A 841 29.49 -53.94 4.69
C ALA A 841 30.27 -52.94 3.82
N GLY A 842 31.20 -52.21 4.43
CA GLY A 842 32.07 -51.25 3.75
C GLY A 842 31.42 -49.92 3.35
N LEU A 843 30.17 -49.64 3.77
CA LEU A 843 29.43 -48.42 3.40
C LEU A 843 30.23 -47.11 3.61
N PHE A 844 31.05 -47.06 4.67
CA PHE A 844 31.79 -45.86 5.07
C PHE A 844 33.30 -45.94 4.78
N ASP A 845 33.79 -46.99 4.10
CA ASP A 845 35.23 -47.28 3.96
C ASP A 845 36.01 -46.17 3.24
N LYS A 846 35.35 -45.40 2.38
CA LYS A 846 35.97 -44.31 1.60
C LYS A 846 35.85 -42.94 2.25
N ASN A 847 35.07 -42.81 3.33
CA ASN A 847 34.71 -41.53 3.94
C ASN A 847 35.51 -41.31 5.24
N THR A 848 36.83 -41.33 5.15
CA THR A 848 37.74 -41.27 6.31
C THR A 848 37.71 -39.93 7.06
N ARG A 849 37.13 -38.90 6.45
CA ARG A 849 37.01 -37.53 6.99
C ARG A 849 35.77 -37.28 7.85
N ILE A 850 34.89 -38.27 8.00
CA ILE A 850 33.68 -38.12 8.82
C ILE A 850 34.08 -37.84 10.27
N THR A 851 33.51 -36.79 10.84
CA THR A 851 33.67 -36.39 12.24
C THR A 851 32.44 -36.70 13.08
N SER A 852 31.24 -36.79 12.49
CA SER A 852 29.99 -37.05 13.23
C SER A 852 29.06 -38.05 12.55
N PHE A 853 28.57 -38.99 13.37
CA PHE A 853 27.47 -39.92 13.08
C PHE A 853 26.24 -39.62 13.96
N ARG A 854 26.12 -38.39 14.48
CA ARG A 854 25.04 -38.01 15.40
C ARG A 854 23.67 -38.38 14.85
N ARG A 855 22.93 -39.23 15.56
CA ARG A 855 21.61 -39.72 15.19
C ARG A 855 21.52 -40.39 13.81
N CYS A 856 22.63 -40.82 13.20
CA CYS A 856 22.65 -41.30 11.80
C CYS A 856 21.60 -42.39 11.52
N PHE A 857 21.41 -43.33 12.44
CA PHE A 857 20.41 -44.41 12.38
C PHE A 857 19.38 -44.35 13.51
N ALA A 858 19.16 -43.16 14.09
CA ALA A 858 18.16 -43.00 15.15
C ALA A 858 16.76 -43.32 14.62
N ASP A 859 15.95 -44.05 15.38
CA ASP A 859 14.59 -44.48 15.06
C ASP A 859 14.50 -45.39 13.82
N CYS A 860 15.60 -46.06 13.45
CA CYS A 860 15.60 -47.15 12.45
C CYS A 860 15.03 -48.44 13.09
N THR A 861 13.72 -48.47 13.26
CA THR A 861 13.03 -49.53 14.04
C THR A 861 13.02 -50.92 13.39
N ALA A 862 13.46 -51.08 12.14
CA ALA A 862 13.70 -52.40 11.54
C ALA A 862 15.19 -52.83 11.57
N LEU A 863 16.11 -51.93 11.91
CA LEU A 863 17.55 -52.17 11.87
C LEU A 863 17.94 -53.02 13.09
N ASN A 864 18.19 -54.31 12.86
CA ASN A 864 18.46 -55.27 13.94
C ASN A 864 19.93 -55.69 14.08
N SER A 865 20.75 -55.41 13.07
CA SER A 865 22.17 -55.74 13.05
C SER A 865 22.94 -54.79 12.13
N ILE A 866 24.25 -54.66 12.40
CA ILE A 866 25.20 -53.92 11.56
C ILE A 866 26.41 -54.81 11.24
N PRO A 867 27.11 -54.59 10.11
CA PRO A 867 28.31 -55.33 9.76
C PRO A 867 29.43 -55.19 10.80
N ASN A 868 30.25 -56.22 10.93
CA ASN A 868 31.56 -56.08 11.57
C ASN A 868 32.37 -55.00 10.84
N LYS A 869 33.19 -54.25 11.57
CA LYS A 869 34.11 -53.23 11.02
C LYS A 869 33.45 -52.03 10.34
N LEU A 870 32.14 -51.80 10.57
CA LEU A 870 31.39 -50.74 9.89
C LEU A 870 32.03 -49.34 10.00
N PHE A 871 32.67 -49.02 11.13
CA PHE A 871 33.29 -47.72 11.40
C PHE A 871 34.83 -47.74 11.39
N ASP A 872 35.47 -48.85 10.99
CA ASP A 872 36.92 -49.05 11.15
C ASP A 872 37.77 -47.99 10.46
N ASN A 873 37.30 -47.48 9.32
CA ASN A 873 37.99 -46.49 8.50
C ASN A 873 37.69 -45.04 8.90
N ASN A 874 36.67 -44.78 9.72
CA ASN A 874 36.24 -43.44 10.14
C ASN A 874 36.99 -42.99 11.40
N THR A 875 38.31 -42.96 11.32
CA THR A 875 39.19 -42.72 12.48
C THR A 875 39.10 -41.30 13.05
N SER A 876 38.55 -40.35 12.29
CA SER A 876 38.37 -38.94 12.69
C SER A 876 37.06 -38.65 13.44
N VAL A 877 36.20 -39.66 13.66
CA VAL A 877 34.91 -39.46 14.33
C VAL A 877 35.10 -39.01 15.77
N THR A 878 34.41 -37.95 16.15
CA THR A 878 34.33 -37.41 17.51
C THR A 878 32.96 -37.62 18.15
N ASP A 879 31.90 -37.85 17.37
CA ASP A 879 30.52 -37.87 17.88
C ASP A 879 29.66 -39.02 17.34
N PHE A 880 29.21 -39.90 18.25
CA PHE A 880 28.22 -40.97 18.01
C PHE A 880 26.90 -40.71 18.75
N THR A 881 26.62 -39.48 19.18
CA THR A 881 25.44 -39.14 19.97
C THR A 881 24.15 -39.60 19.29
N GLY A 882 23.40 -40.49 19.94
CA GLY A 882 22.12 -41.02 19.46
C GLY A 882 22.21 -41.88 18.20
N CYS A 883 23.39 -42.33 17.77
CA CYS A 883 23.59 -42.98 16.47
C CYS A 883 22.58 -44.10 16.18
N PHE A 884 22.25 -44.92 17.17
CA PHE A 884 21.30 -46.03 17.08
C PHE A 884 20.13 -45.88 18.07
N GLU A 885 19.85 -44.67 18.57
CA GLU A 885 18.74 -44.42 19.50
C GLU A 885 17.42 -44.92 18.90
N GLY A 886 16.61 -45.66 19.65
CA GLY A 886 15.30 -46.17 19.21
C GLY A 886 15.35 -47.22 18.08
N SER A 887 16.53 -47.71 17.70
CA SER A 887 16.66 -48.77 16.70
C SER A 887 16.32 -50.15 17.28
N SER A 888 16.06 -51.12 16.42
CA SER A 888 15.81 -52.52 16.83
C SER A 888 17.09 -53.36 16.99
N MET A 889 18.22 -52.70 17.27
CA MET A 889 19.53 -53.36 17.37
C MET A 889 19.49 -54.51 18.39
N ALA A 890 19.72 -55.74 17.91
CA ALA A 890 19.71 -56.94 18.72
C ALA A 890 21.11 -57.39 19.12
N VAL A 891 22.12 -57.10 18.27
CA VAL A 891 23.52 -57.48 18.46
C VAL A 891 24.42 -56.30 18.12
N ILE A 892 25.36 -55.99 19.01
CA ILE A 892 26.47 -55.06 18.75
C ILE A 892 27.69 -55.89 18.34
N PRO A 893 28.30 -55.67 17.15
CA PRO A 893 29.51 -56.38 16.76
C PRO A 893 30.70 -56.12 17.69
N LYS A 894 31.49 -57.16 17.97
CA LYS A 894 32.72 -57.03 18.75
C LYS A 894 33.72 -56.14 18.00
N GLY A 895 34.29 -55.16 18.71
CA GLY A 895 35.32 -54.25 18.19
C GLY A 895 34.80 -53.16 17.24
N VAL A 896 33.47 -52.95 17.15
CA VAL A 896 32.86 -52.02 16.18
C VAL A 896 33.33 -50.55 16.33
N PHE A 897 33.85 -50.17 17.51
CA PHE A 897 34.37 -48.83 17.78
C PHE A 897 35.89 -48.78 18.03
N ASP A 898 36.63 -49.89 17.82
CA ASP A 898 38.04 -50.03 18.25
C ASP A 898 38.98 -49.01 17.58
N ASN A 899 38.65 -48.59 16.35
CA ASN A 899 39.46 -47.64 15.59
C ASN A 899 39.04 -46.17 15.76
N ASN A 900 37.90 -45.89 16.38
CA ASN A 900 37.37 -44.53 16.56
C ASN A 900 37.92 -43.89 17.86
N LYS A 901 39.25 -43.77 17.95
CA LYS A 901 39.95 -43.30 19.16
C LYS A 901 39.66 -41.85 19.55
N TRP A 902 39.14 -41.06 18.62
CA TRP A 902 38.86 -39.64 18.78
C TRP A 902 37.45 -39.33 19.28
N VAL A 903 36.60 -40.35 19.46
CA VAL A 903 35.23 -40.17 19.95
C VAL A 903 35.23 -39.52 21.33
N GLU A 904 34.46 -38.45 21.47
CA GLU A 904 34.24 -37.71 22.71
C GLU A 904 32.86 -38.05 23.33
N SER A 905 31.85 -38.37 22.50
CA SER A 905 30.48 -38.62 22.95
C SER A 905 29.83 -39.86 22.34
N PHE A 906 29.23 -40.67 23.23
CA PHE A 906 28.29 -41.76 22.94
C PHE A 906 26.93 -41.50 23.63
N GLU A 907 26.59 -40.24 23.92
CA GLU A 907 25.32 -39.89 24.55
C GLU A 907 24.13 -40.48 23.77
N ASN A 908 23.19 -41.16 24.44
CA ASN A 908 22.04 -41.83 23.84
C ASN A 908 22.37 -42.86 22.73
N CYS A 909 23.62 -43.27 22.52
CA CYS A 909 24.02 -44.02 21.32
C CYS A 909 23.16 -45.26 21.04
N PHE A 910 22.81 -46.02 22.09
CA PHE A 910 21.93 -47.19 22.03
C PHE A 910 20.68 -47.01 22.91
N LYS A 911 20.27 -45.77 23.19
CA LYS A 911 19.08 -45.50 24.01
C LYS A 911 17.85 -46.16 23.37
N ASP A 912 17.02 -46.80 24.17
CA ASP A 912 15.77 -47.46 23.78
C ASP A 912 15.94 -48.60 22.74
N CYS A 913 17.13 -49.23 22.65
CA CYS A 913 17.34 -50.46 21.85
C CYS A 913 16.72 -51.69 22.53
N LEU A 914 15.40 -51.83 22.42
CA LEU A 914 14.63 -52.85 23.15
C LEU A 914 15.06 -54.32 22.89
N PRO A 915 15.46 -54.74 21.68
CA PRO A 915 15.86 -56.12 21.41
C PRO A 915 17.28 -56.48 21.87
N LEU A 916 18.08 -55.50 22.31
CA LEU A 916 19.49 -55.71 22.66
C LEU A 916 19.60 -56.61 23.90
N ARG A 917 20.23 -57.78 23.75
CA ARG A 917 20.35 -58.78 24.84
C ARG A 917 21.72 -58.83 25.51
N ALA A 918 22.78 -58.40 24.84
CA ALA A 918 24.13 -58.46 25.37
C ALA A 918 25.02 -57.37 24.77
N VAL A 919 26.05 -56.96 25.52
CA VAL A 919 27.10 -56.03 25.06
C VAL A 919 28.44 -56.77 25.00
N PRO A 920 29.23 -56.65 23.91
CA PRO A 920 30.55 -57.26 23.81
C PRO A 920 31.52 -56.79 24.89
N THR A 921 32.37 -57.70 25.37
CA THR A 921 33.52 -57.34 26.21
C THR A 921 34.43 -56.38 25.45
N GLY A 922 34.78 -55.30 26.12
CA GLY A 922 35.68 -54.26 25.64
C GLY A 922 35.09 -53.32 24.59
N LEU A 923 33.76 -53.19 24.49
CA LEU A 923 33.09 -52.37 23.47
C LEU A 923 33.67 -50.95 23.35
N PHE A 924 34.02 -50.33 24.48
CA PHE A 924 34.57 -48.97 24.49
C PHE A 924 36.06 -48.90 24.83
N ASP A 925 36.80 -50.02 24.93
CA ASP A 925 38.17 -50.04 25.47
C ASP A 925 39.14 -49.09 24.77
N LYS A 926 38.94 -48.88 23.46
CA LYS A 926 39.84 -48.08 22.63
C LYS A 926 39.41 -46.62 22.48
N ASN A 927 38.20 -46.26 22.91
CA ASN A 927 37.69 -44.88 22.86
C ASN A 927 38.15 -44.10 24.09
N THR A 928 39.45 -43.86 24.20
CA THR A 928 40.08 -43.26 25.39
C THR A 928 39.75 -41.77 25.58
N ARG A 929 39.24 -41.10 24.54
CA ARG A 929 38.79 -39.70 24.61
C ARG A 929 37.33 -39.52 24.98
N ALA A 930 36.55 -40.60 25.02
CA ALA A 930 35.11 -40.51 25.26
C ALA A 930 34.85 -40.12 26.72
N THR A 931 34.18 -39.00 26.93
CA THR A 931 33.82 -38.51 28.27
C THR A 931 32.31 -38.49 28.50
N ASN A 932 31.49 -38.54 27.45
CA ASN A 932 30.04 -38.48 27.56
C ASN A 932 29.40 -39.82 27.17
N PHE A 933 28.87 -40.53 28.16
CA PHE A 933 28.09 -41.77 28.01
C PHE A 933 26.66 -41.61 28.54
N ARG A 934 26.20 -40.37 28.70
CA ARG A 934 24.87 -40.07 29.23
C ARG A 934 23.80 -40.86 28.46
N ARG A 935 22.97 -41.61 29.18
CA ARG A 935 21.88 -42.42 28.62
C ARG A 935 22.26 -43.42 27.51
N CYS A 936 23.53 -43.80 27.38
CA CYS A 936 24.02 -44.62 26.27
C CYS A 936 23.21 -45.91 26.06
N PHE A 937 22.79 -46.59 27.14
CA PHE A 937 21.94 -47.79 27.13
C PHE A 937 20.63 -47.59 27.91
N SER A 938 20.22 -46.33 28.14
CA SER A 938 18.97 -46.02 28.82
C SER A 938 17.80 -46.67 28.09
N GLY A 939 16.87 -47.31 28.80
CA GLY A 939 15.71 -47.96 28.20
C GLY A 939 15.99 -49.26 27.44
N CYS A 940 17.21 -49.82 27.48
CA CYS A 940 17.50 -51.15 26.93
C CYS A 940 16.96 -52.27 27.85
N LEU A 941 15.63 -52.43 27.90
CA LEU A 941 14.96 -53.20 28.96
C LEU A 941 15.34 -54.69 29.00
N ASN A 942 15.78 -55.29 27.88
CA ASN A 942 16.17 -56.69 27.78
C ASN A 942 17.69 -56.94 27.85
N LEU A 943 18.48 -55.92 28.19
CA LEU A 943 19.93 -56.02 28.16
C LEU A 943 20.49 -56.83 29.34
N GLY A 944 21.15 -57.95 29.06
CA GLY A 944 22.04 -58.62 29.99
C GLY A 944 23.34 -57.82 30.15
N MET A 945 23.59 -57.30 31.35
CA MET A 945 24.74 -56.43 31.61
C MET A 945 26.07 -57.18 31.53
N ASN A 946 27.08 -56.51 30.96
CA ASN A 946 28.46 -56.99 30.93
C ASN A 946 29.33 -56.05 31.80
N GLU A 947 30.04 -56.62 32.76
CA GLU A 947 30.92 -55.86 33.66
C GLU A 947 32.14 -55.26 32.94
N ALA A 948 32.52 -55.83 31.80
CA ALA A 948 33.73 -55.50 31.05
C ALA A 948 33.44 -54.68 29.78
N ILE A 949 32.42 -53.80 29.80
CA ILE A 949 32.05 -52.93 28.66
C ILE A 949 33.10 -51.85 28.38
N PHE A 950 33.61 -51.22 29.45
CA PHE A 950 34.55 -50.10 29.37
C PHE A 950 36.01 -50.52 29.47
N SER A 951 36.31 -51.70 30.04
CA SER A 951 37.65 -52.28 30.13
C SER A 951 37.59 -53.82 30.15
N ALA A 952 38.14 -54.49 29.13
CA ALA A 952 38.22 -55.95 29.07
C ALA A 952 39.10 -56.56 30.18
N THR A 953 40.12 -55.82 30.64
CA THR A 953 41.07 -56.24 31.67
C THR A 953 40.69 -55.73 33.06
N LYS A 954 39.56 -55.00 33.20
CA LYS A 954 39.15 -54.30 34.42
C LYS A 954 40.26 -53.39 34.98
N ASP A 955 40.98 -52.71 34.09
CA ASP A 955 42.06 -51.79 34.46
C ASP A 955 41.49 -50.46 34.97
N TYR A 956 40.98 -50.49 36.19
CA TYR A 956 40.31 -49.38 36.86
C TYR A 956 41.16 -48.11 37.00
N LYS A 957 42.50 -48.23 36.91
CA LYS A 957 43.44 -47.11 37.06
C LYS A 957 43.84 -46.46 35.74
N GLN A 958 43.70 -47.13 34.60
CA GLN A 958 44.24 -46.68 33.31
C GLN A 958 43.17 -46.32 32.27
N ARG A 959 41.92 -46.80 32.40
CA ARG A 959 40.89 -46.63 31.35
C ARG A 959 40.36 -45.20 31.20
N PHE A 960 40.17 -44.46 32.29
CA PHE A 960 39.79 -43.03 32.27
C PHE A 960 40.97 -42.21 32.77
N PRO A 961 42.05 -42.10 31.98
CA PRO A 961 43.34 -41.63 32.47
C PRO A 961 43.24 -40.21 33.02
N ASN A 962 43.23 -40.05 34.35
CA ASN A 962 43.26 -38.79 35.11
C ASN A 962 42.93 -37.52 34.28
N THR A 963 41.69 -37.44 33.79
CA THR A 963 41.31 -36.49 32.71
C THR A 963 40.96 -35.10 33.27
N TYR A 964 41.29 -34.04 32.52
CA TYR A 964 40.86 -32.67 32.83
C TYR A 964 39.38 -32.39 32.47
N LYS A 965 38.73 -33.31 31.76
CA LYS A 965 37.30 -33.25 31.41
C LYS A 965 36.50 -34.20 32.32
N LYS A 966 35.33 -33.74 32.78
CA LYS A 966 34.44 -34.49 33.68
C LYS A 966 33.73 -35.61 32.92
N MET A 967 33.74 -36.83 33.47
CA MET A 967 33.01 -37.96 32.89
C MET A 967 31.51 -37.84 33.15
N ASP A 968 30.67 -38.17 32.17
CA ASP A 968 29.21 -38.14 32.30
C ASP A 968 28.60 -39.52 32.03
N PHE A 969 28.08 -40.13 33.10
CA PHE A 969 27.36 -41.40 33.09
C PHE A 969 25.91 -41.25 33.51
N ARG A 970 25.37 -40.02 33.55
CA ARG A 970 23.98 -39.79 33.99
C ARG A 970 23.04 -40.69 33.20
N GLU A 971 22.23 -41.46 33.93
CA GLU A 971 21.22 -42.35 33.36
C GLU A 971 21.76 -43.37 32.32
N CYS A 972 23.07 -43.63 32.29
CA CYS A 972 23.72 -44.44 31.23
C CYS A 972 23.06 -45.81 31.05
N PHE A 973 22.69 -46.48 32.13
CA PHE A 973 22.03 -47.78 32.16
C PHE A 973 20.63 -47.72 32.77
N LYS A 974 19.99 -46.54 32.81
CA LYS A 974 18.68 -46.38 33.45
C LYS A 974 17.64 -47.31 32.80
N GLY A 975 17.02 -48.17 33.60
CA GLY A 975 16.05 -49.17 33.13
C GLY A 975 16.64 -50.37 32.37
N ALA A 976 17.96 -50.42 32.16
CA ALA A 976 18.60 -51.50 31.41
C ALA A 976 18.45 -52.86 32.12
N GLY A 977 18.06 -53.88 31.37
CA GLY A 977 17.88 -55.24 31.90
C GLY A 977 16.69 -55.42 32.87
N SER A 978 15.76 -54.45 32.93
CA SER A 978 14.61 -54.49 33.85
C SER A 978 13.49 -55.45 33.45
N ALA A 979 13.41 -55.89 32.19
CA ALA A 979 12.25 -56.65 31.69
C ALA A 979 12.25 -58.15 32.03
N THR A 980 13.42 -58.81 32.23
CA THR A 980 13.46 -60.27 32.45
C THR A 980 14.61 -60.71 33.38
N ALA A 981 14.34 -61.63 34.31
CA ALA A 981 15.35 -62.24 35.18
C ALA A 981 16.30 -63.23 34.46
N ALA A 982 15.91 -63.70 33.28
CA ALA A 982 16.61 -64.78 32.55
C ALA A 982 17.95 -64.37 31.91
N LEU A 983 18.33 -63.08 31.99
CA LEU A 983 19.54 -62.51 31.39
C LEU A 983 20.45 -61.89 32.47
N ALA A 984 20.54 -62.53 33.65
CA ALA A 984 21.33 -62.05 34.77
C ALA A 984 22.82 -61.85 34.40
N GLY A 985 23.26 -60.60 34.46
CA GLY A 985 24.64 -60.18 34.21
C GLY A 985 25.17 -59.34 35.37
N SER A 986 26.37 -58.78 35.22
CA SER A 986 26.99 -57.90 36.20
C SER A 986 27.07 -56.47 35.66
N ALA A 987 26.68 -55.49 36.46
CA ALA A 987 26.91 -54.08 36.15
C ALA A 987 28.42 -53.79 36.09
N PRO A 988 28.88 -52.92 35.16
CA PRO A 988 30.25 -52.43 35.20
C PRO A 988 30.48 -51.62 36.48
N GLU A 989 31.53 -51.95 37.23
CA GLU A 989 31.87 -51.34 38.52
C GLU A 989 32.46 -49.93 38.33
N LEU A 990 31.65 -49.00 37.79
CA LEU A 990 32.08 -47.65 37.44
C LEU A 990 32.63 -46.88 38.64
N TRP A 991 32.17 -47.18 39.85
CA TRP A 991 32.66 -46.57 41.10
C TRP A 991 34.10 -46.96 41.48
N ASN A 992 34.67 -48.01 40.88
CA ASN A 992 36.05 -48.43 41.13
C ASN A 992 37.07 -47.72 40.22
N TYR A 993 36.63 -47.04 39.17
CA TYR A 993 37.52 -46.35 38.24
C TYR A 993 38.08 -45.05 38.82
N ASP A 994 39.35 -44.76 38.53
CA ASP A 994 39.95 -43.44 38.79
C ASP A 994 39.53 -42.46 37.69
N PHE A 995 38.67 -41.50 38.03
CA PHE A 995 38.20 -40.46 37.12
C PHE A 995 39.02 -39.16 37.16
N GLY A 996 40.10 -39.13 37.96
CA GLY A 996 40.95 -37.96 38.12
C GLY A 996 40.27 -36.74 38.75
N ARG A 997 40.93 -35.58 38.64
CA ARG A 997 40.51 -34.33 39.32
C ARG A 997 39.17 -33.75 38.84
N ALA A 998 38.82 -33.95 37.57
CA ALA A 998 37.57 -33.42 37.02
C ALA A 998 36.32 -34.21 37.49
N GLY A 999 36.52 -35.42 38.01
CA GLY A 999 35.47 -36.27 38.57
C GLY A 999 34.45 -36.76 37.54
N TYR A 1000 33.27 -37.13 38.03
CA TYR A 1000 32.20 -37.74 37.23
C TYR A 1000 30.81 -37.25 37.62
N SER A 1001 29.83 -37.47 36.74
CA SER A 1001 28.39 -37.36 37.00
C SER A 1001 27.75 -38.74 36.88
N SER A 1002 27.16 -39.26 37.96
CA SER A 1002 26.60 -40.62 38.05
C SER A 1002 25.09 -40.68 38.28
N THR A 1003 24.41 -39.54 38.37
CA THR A 1003 22.99 -39.46 38.75
C THR A 1003 22.15 -40.46 37.95
N ASP A 1004 21.43 -41.32 38.68
CA ASP A 1004 20.50 -42.32 38.13
C ASP A 1004 21.12 -43.26 37.09
N CYS A 1005 22.45 -43.43 37.06
CA CYS A 1005 23.14 -44.28 36.10
C CYS A 1005 22.53 -45.69 36.03
N PHE A 1006 22.24 -46.28 37.19
CA PHE A 1006 21.59 -47.59 37.34
C PHE A 1006 20.17 -47.48 37.93
N ALA A 1007 19.50 -46.33 37.81
CA ALA A 1007 18.12 -46.23 38.28
C ALA A 1007 17.19 -47.18 37.53
N ASN A 1008 16.22 -47.78 38.23
CA ASN A 1008 15.24 -48.72 37.66
C ASN A 1008 15.85 -49.95 36.96
N VAL A 1009 17.09 -50.32 37.26
CA VAL A 1009 17.66 -51.60 36.81
C VAL A 1009 17.12 -52.75 37.68
N SER A 1010 17.23 -53.97 37.19
CA SER A 1010 16.73 -55.14 37.90
C SER A 1010 17.57 -55.50 39.15
N SER A 1011 16.91 -55.92 40.23
CA SER A 1011 17.56 -56.55 41.39
C SER A 1011 18.19 -57.91 41.06
N TYR A 1012 17.94 -58.47 39.87
CA TYR A 1012 18.54 -59.72 39.40
C TYR A 1012 19.99 -59.56 38.89
N LEU A 1013 20.58 -58.36 38.90
CA LEU A 1013 22.01 -58.22 38.59
C LEU A 1013 22.85 -58.96 39.62
N ASN A 1014 23.86 -59.71 39.17
CA ASN A 1014 24.72 -60.54 40.04
C ASN A 1014 25.43 -59.72 41.13
N ASN A 1015 25.68 -58.45 40.85
CA ASN A 1015 26.34 -57.49 41.73
C ASN A 1015 25.43 -56.31 42.10
N TYR A 1016 24.11 -56.46 42.07
CA TYR A 1016 23.16 -55.39 42.41
C TYR A 1016 23.40 -54.80 43.81
N SER A 1017 23.71 -55.67 44.78
CA SER A 1017 23.91 -55.31 46.19
C SER A 1017 25.12 -54.42 46.45
N ILE A 1018 26.08 -54.32 45.52
CA ILE A 1018 27.29 -53.52 45.67
C ILE A 1018 27.26 -52.20 44.89
N ILE A 1019 26.15 -51.91 44.18
CA ILE A 1019 26.00 -50.64 43.45
C ILE A 1019 25.73 -49.52 44.47
N PRO A 1020 26.55 -48.46 44.54
CA PRO A 1020 26.34 -47.38 45.51
C PRO A 1020 25.06 -46.57 45.24
N SER A 1021 24.45 -46.03 46.29
CA SER A 1021 23.24 -45.19 46.21
C SER A 1021 23.42 -43.96 45.30
N ALA A 1022 24.62 -43.36 45.29
CA ALA A 1022 24.98 -42.23 44.42
C ALA A 1022 24.98 -42.57 42.90
N TRP A 1023 24.91 -43.84 42.54
CA TRP A 1023 24.80 -44.35 41.17
C TRP A 1023 23.39 -44.88 40.84
N GLY A 1024 22.45 -44.80 41.77
CA GLY A 1024 21.08 -45.33 41.63
C GLY A 1024 20.88 -46.74 42.20
N GLY A 1025 21.83 -47.25 42.99
CA GLY A 1025 21.71 -48.52 43.72
C GLY A 1025 20.90 -48.43 45.00
N VAL A 1026 20.92 -49.49 45.81
CA VAL A 1026 20.14 -49.59 47.05
C VAL A 1026 20.59 -48.50 48.05
N LYS A 1027 19.63 -47.81 48.69
CA LYS A 1027 19.94 -46.97 49.87
C LYS A 1027 20.26 -47.92 51.03
N GLU A 1028 21.47 -47.83 51.57
CA GLU A 1028 21.82 -48.46 52.85
C GLU A 1028 20.83 -48.06 53.97
#